data_AF-A0A8H7XVZ4-F1
#
_entry.id   AF-A0A8H7XVZ4-F1
#
_cell.length_a   1.000
_cell.length_b   1.000
_cell.length_c   1.000
_cell.angle_alpha   90.00
_cell.angle_beta   90.00
_cell.angle_gamma   90.00
#
_symmetry.space_group_name_H-M   'P 1'
#
loop_
_entity.id
_entity.type
_entity.pdbx_description
1 polymer ?
#
loop_
_entity_poly.entity_id
_entity_poly.type
_entity_poly.pdbx_seq_one_letter_code
_entity_poly.pdbx_strand_id
1 'polypeptide(L)'
;MSMMPQRKELTSLPMDLLVLILEFLDPYDILEARKTCKLLHGVTTQRIVWINALRRTCYRNSIYEGTFPLSRMSLSDLEHAATVPSKWASLSSKPRKSEEPLSSATTRRLHCPRSLTYDIDEELGEFTSFCLVPGGRYLVTFARNWVAVWDLGLKPGPDTITDFQPLGVSAVHFTGMFLVHPTIDGKGLHIFVSAAEQTMFKQDCYESSVLLIYEIYPQNVNPKLELIARLNHVNTDEINFFSLSRNRLIFMEGSILKIWHYTKNSWAHWTVEKDYYQIIVGESTVTLLSPTGVSVWPIPALSSSSPPFLNQPPQAISPLVTLPYPNPRPSNTDWCEGPCDWYSGTTQPFLYDLVNWDSDSETITMRRYEVSLAQDLKSSELIERQAFTFHGPDEPDILFQPSAFNDNSLVTIFFDFTCDSIKLHTGSFSGPSSPNKDGKLPDPEASETITLVKGEHITKGYAMAFCPISARFLYLDSEKNICIIDYISQPASEVSLRLTKLLTPNHSVTSIIRDPAQEQDIKDLSATPLVLSLEDSPVSDFTAAFTGKDVVYFSAGAGARGGEERTKKVDYEGALKVFDAIEAVDSPKPRLILVSAVDIRDPAKIPAHYNEEDIAMSNRIRKVIAAYMHWKYEADKNLAKRTAFKWTILRPGGLTNAPGVGTASIGRTHLTTTITRDDVAKALALLVDREDAASLAIDYVGGDTPIEEGLNAFIAKGETDFLG
;
A
#
# COMPACT_ATOMS: atom_id res chain seq x y z
N MET A 1 12.96 -17.31 57.94
CA MET A 1 12.66 -16.26 56.96
C MET A 1 12.22 -16.93 55.67
N SER A 2 10.91 -16.99 55.45
CA SER A 2 10.35 -17.51 54.20
C SER A 2 10.56 -16.46 53.10
N MET A 3 11.29 -16.79 52.04
CA MET A 3 11.37 -15.96 50.83
C MET A 3 9.98 -15.89 50.21
N MET A 4 9.33 -14.73 50.28
CA MET A 4 8.16 -14.47 49.44
C MET A 4 8.57 -14.61 47.97
N PRO A 5 7.72 -15.21 47.10
CA PRO A 5 8.01 -15.28 45.68
C PRO A 5 8.07 -13.86 45.13
N GLN A 6 9.23 -13.48 44.60
CA GLN A 6 9.45 -12.18 43.97
C GLN A 6 8.48 -12.08 42.78
N ARG A 7 7.54 -11.13 42.85
CA ARG A 7 6.56 -10.89 41.79
C ARG A 7 7.33 -10.52 40.53
N LYS A 8 7.37 -11.42 39.54
CA LYS A 8 8.01 -11.15 38.24
C LYS A 8 7.09 -10.21 37.46
N GLU A 9 7.44 -8.93 37.44
CA GLU A 9 6.72 -7.93 36.66
C GLU A 9 7.17 -7.99 35.20
N LEU A 10 6.28 -7.68 34.26
CA LEU A 10 6.63 -7.60 32.84
C LEU A 10 7.80 -6.62 32.61
N THR A 11 7.86 -5.57 33.44
CA THR A 11 8.90 -4.53 33.42
C THR A 11 10.28 -5.01 33.86
N SER A 12 10.39 -6.18 34.50
CA SER A 12 11.69 -6.77 34.90
C SER A 12 12.24 -7.76 33.89
N LEU A 13 11.52 -8.01 32.79
CA LEU A 13 12.00 -8.87 31.70
C LEU A 13 13.07 -8.14 30.85
N PRO A 14 14.11 -8.86 30.43
CA PRO A 14 15.05 -8.36 29.43
C PRO A 14 14.38 -8.05 28.08
N MET A 15 15.02 -7.18 27.28
CA MET A 15 14.47 -6.64 26.04
C MET A 15 14.16 -7.72 25.00
N ASP A 16 14.99 -8.74 24.87
CA ASP A 16 14.79 -9.88 23.97
C ASP A 16 13.52 -10.67 24.30
N LEU A 17 13.24 -10.93 25.59
CA LEU A 17 11.99 -11.56 26.01
C LEU A 17 10.78 -10.66 25.74
N LEU A 18 10.91 -9.35 25.93
CA LEU A 18 9.84 -8.41 25.60
C LEU A 18 9.55 -8.38 24.10
N VAL A 19 10.58 -8.41 23.24
CA VAL A 19 10.42 -8.51 21.79
C VAL A 19 9.68 -9.81 21.41
N LEU A 20 10.06 -10.94 22.01
CA LEU A 20 9.38 -12.22 21.79
C LEU A 20 7.91 -12.20 22.25
N ILE A 21 7.59 -11.52 23.34
CA ILE A 21 6.20 -11.37 23.80
C ILE A 21 5.40 -10.50 22.81
N LEU A 22 5.97 -9.37 22.37
CA LEU A 22 5.33 -8.45 21.43
C LEU A 22 5.11 -9.08 20.05
N GLU A 23 5.91 -10.08 19.66
CA GLU A 23 5.73 -10.86 18.43
C GLU A 23 4.38 -11.59 18.36
N PHE A 24 3.65 -11.75 19.47
CA PHE A 24 2.31 -12.32 19.50
C PHE A 24 1.18 -11.28 19.47
N LEU A 25 1.49 -9.99 19.64
CA LEU A 25 0.49 -8.91 19.69
C LEU A 25 0.20 -8.31 18.32
N ASP A 26 -1.05 -8.00 18.01
CA ASP A 26 -1.42 -7.35 16.76
C ASP A 26 -0.77 -5.97 16.61
N PRO A 27 -0.55 -5.47 15.38
CA PRO A 27 0.15 -4.20 15.14
C PRO A 27 -0.43 -3.02 15.94
N TYR A 28 -1.74 -2.98 16.14
CA TYR A 28 -2.39 -1.95 16.95
C TYR A 28 -2.18 -2.15 18.46
N ASP A 29 -2.15 -3.39 18.95
CA ASP A 29 -1.85 -3.68 20.35
C ASP A 29 -0.41 -3.29 20.70
N ILE A 30 0.53 -3.44 19.75
CA ILE A 30 1.90 -2.93 19.87
C ILE A 30 1.90 -1.40 20.04
N LEU A 31 1.06 -0.67 19.28
CA LEU A 31 0.90 0.78 19.42
C LEU A 31 0.21 1.18 20.73
N GLU A 32 -0.74 0.40 21.23
CA GLU A 32 -1.36 0.66 22.52
C GLU A 32 -0.37 0.38 23.67
N ALA A 33 0.37 -0.73 23.60
CA ALA A 33 1.44 -1.06 24.56
C ALA A 33 2.48 0.06 24.64
N ARG A 34 2.85 0.68 23.51
CA ARG A 34 3.76 1.85 23.45
C ARG A 34 3.31 3.00 24.35
N LYS A 35 2.01 3.22 24.49
CA LYS A 35 1.44 4.36 25.25
C LYS A 35 1.45 4.15 26.76
N THR A 36 1.75 2.94 27.23
CA THR A 36 1.56 2.58 28.65
C THR A 36 2.73 2.99 29.55
N CYS A 37 3.98 2.78 29.14
CA CYS A 37 5.15 3.09 29.95
C CYS A 37 6.43 3.32 29.11
N LYS A 38 7.45 3.95 29.69
CA LYS A 38 8.72 4.27 29.00
C LYS A 38 9.46 3.02 28.50
N LEU A 39 9.39 1.91 29.24
CA LEU A 39 10.03 0.65 28.83
C LEU A 39 9.37 0.10 27.56
N LEU A 40 8.04 -0.10 27.59
CA LEU A 40 7.30 -0.60 26.42
C LEU A 40 7.35 0.40 25.26
N HIS A 41 7.40 1.70 25.53
CA HIS A 41 7.70 2.68 24.49
C HIS A 41 9.05 2.39 23.83
N GLY A 42 10.14 2.22 24.59
CA GLY A 42 11.47 1.95 24.05
C GLY A 42 11.61 0.61 23.32
N VAL A 43 10.89 -0.43 23.76
CA VAL A 43 10.90 -1.74 23.08
C VAL A 43 10.06 -1.69 21.80
N THR A 44 8.86 -1.12 21.85
CA THR A 44 7.95 -1.06 20.69
C THR A 44 8.42 -0.11 19.59
N THR A 45 9.42 0.74 19.82
CA THR A 45 10.06 1.56 18.78
C THR A 45 11.25 0.84 18.11
N GLN A 46 11.60 -0.38 18.53
CA GLN A 46 12.62 -1.17 17.86
C GLN A 46 12.09 -1.71 16.53
N ARG A 47 12.88 -1.54 15.45
CA ARG A 47 12.52 -2.03 14.11
C ARG A 47 12.21 -3.53 14.09
N ILE A 48 12.91 -4.34 14.89
CA ILE A 48 12.71 -5.79 14.94
C ILE A 48 11.29 -6.19 15.35
N VAL A 49 10.67 -5.45 16.28
CA VAL A 49 9.27 -5.69 16.69
C VAL A 49 8.34 -5.53 15.49
N TRP A 50 8.58 -4.51 14.68
CA TRP A 50 7.75 -4.23 13.50
C TRP A 50 8.07 -5.09 12.28
N ILE A 51 9.32 -5.55 12.15
CA ILE A 51 9.67 -6.59 11.17
C ILE A 51 8.92 -7.88 11.49
N ASN A 52 8.90 -8.30 12.76
CA ASN A 52 8.17 -9.49 13.18
C ASN A 52 6.66 -9.31 13.02
N ALA A 53 6.12 -8.15 13.42
CA ALA A 53 4.72 -7.82 13.20
C ALA A 53 4.33 -7.85 11.72
N LEU A 54 5.14 -7.24 10.84
CA LEU A 54 4.91 -7.23 9.39
C LEU A 54 5.01 -8.64 8.79
N ARG A 55 5.99 -9.45 9.19
CA ARG A 55 6.10 -10.85 8.74
C ARG A 55 4.88 -11.67 9.14
N ARG A 56 4.41 -11.52 10.37
CA ARG A 56 3.19 -12.18 10.83
C ARG A 56 1.96 -11.67 10.08
N THR A 57 1.89 -10.37 9.82
CA THR A 57 0.86 -9.80 8.93
C THR A 57 0.94 -10.43 7.54
N CYS A 58 2.14 -10.58 6.97
CA CYS A 58 2.34 -11.26 5.69
C CYS A 58 1.83 -12.70 5.71
N TYR A 59 2.21 -13.43 6.77
CA TYR A 59 1.80 -14.80 6.98
C TYR A 59 0.29 -14.96 7.15
N ARG A 60 -0.39 -14.08 7.91
CA ARG A 60 -1.85 -14.16 8.14
C ARG A 60 -2.70 -13.70 6.96
N ASN A 61 -2.15 -12.84 6.10
CA ASN A 61 -2.91 -12.24 5.00
C ASN A 61 -2.41 -12.70 3.62
N SER A 62 -1.61 -13.76 3.58
CA SER A 62 -1.19 -14.37 2.31
C SER A 62 -0.42 -13.39 1.42
N ILE A 63 0.48 -12.62 2.01
CA ILE A 63 1.24 -11.59 1.30
C ILE A 63 2.60 -12.14 0.90
N TYR A 64 3.03 -11.78 -0.31
CA TYR A 64 4.39 -12.02 -0.76
C TYR A 64 5.38 -11.17 0.05
N GLU A 65 6.07 -11.75 1.04
CA GLU A 65 7.06 -11.03 1.86
C GLU A 65 8.15 -10.36 0.99
N GLY A 66 8.50 -10.95 -0.16
CA GLY A 66 9.42 -10.40 -1.14
C GLY A 66 8.98 -9.06 -1.78
N THR A 67 7.78 -8.57 -1.47
CA THR A 67 7.36 -7.19 -1.77
C THR A 67 8.07 -6.16 -0.88
N PHE A 68 8.41 -6.53 0.36
CA PHE A 68 8.94 -5.65 1.40
C PHE A 68 10.46 -5.77 1.53
N PRO A 69 11.25 -4.71 1.26
CA PRO A 69 12.68 -4.68 1.48
C PRO A 69 12.97 -4.40 2.96
N LEU A 70 12.66 -5.36 3.84
CA LEU A 70 12.64 -5.20 5.30
C LEU A 70 13.89 -4.54 5.88
N SER A 71 15.07 -4.82 5.31
CA SER A 71 16.35 -4.24 5.75
C SER A 71 16.46 -2.73 5.51
N ARG A 72 15.79 -2.21 4.46
CA ARG A 72 15.83 -0.81 4.03
C ARG A 72 14.61 0.00 4.47
N MET A 73 13.55 -0.65 4.95
CA MET A 73 12.34 0.05 5.42
C MET A 73 12.63 0.81 6.72
N SER A 74 12.18 2.06 6.79
CA SER A 74 12.19 2.84 8.03
C SER A 74 11.22 2.26 9.06
N LEU A 75 11.29 2.71 10.31
CA LEU A 75 10.34 2.29 11.34
C LEU A 75 8.90 2.65 10.94
N SER A 76 8.68 3.87 10.43
CA SER A 76 7.38 4.33 9.94
C SER A 76 6.86 3.48 8.78
N ASP A 77 7.74 3.01 7.89
CA ASP A 77 7.37 2.12 6.79
C ASP A 77 6.89 0.76 7.27
N LEU A 78 7.61 0.18 8.23
CA LEU A 78 7.23 -1.09 8.84
C LEU A 78 5.91 -0.96 9.61
N GLU A 79 5.75 0.11 10.40
CA GLU A 79 4.52 0.44 11.11
C GLU A 79 3.33 0.60 10.17
N HIS A 80 3.52 1.35 9.09
CA HIS A 80 2.49 1.57 8.09
C HIS A 80 2.09 0.25 7.43
N ALA A 81 3.04 -0.48 6.85
CA ALA A 81 2.77 -1.74 6.15
C ALA A 81 2.10 -2.78 7.06
N ALA A 82 2.50 -2.85 8.34
CA ALA A 82 1.88 -3.76 9.30
C ALA A 82 0.45 -3.34 9.69
N THR A 83 0.13 -2.03 9.66
CA THR A 83 -1.16 -1.49 10.15
C THR A 83 -2.20 -1.18 9.06
N VAL A 84 -1.79 -0.98 7.80
CA VAL A 84 -2.72 -0.76 6.66
C VAL A 84 -3.85 -1.79 6.62
N PRO A 85 -3.57 -3.08 6.82
CA PRO A 85 -4.56 -4.11 7.08
C PRO A 85 -5.73 -3.66 7.96
N SER A 86 -5.47 -3.43 9.24
CA SER A 86 -6.51 -3.09 10.20
C SER A 86 -7.13 -1.71 9.91
N LYS A 87 -6.38 -0.79 9.29
CA LYS A 87 -6.91 0.49 8.82
C LYS A 87 -7.94 0.30 7.70
N TRP A 88 -7.68 -0.61 6.77
CA TRP A 88 -8.61 -0.94 5.71
C TRP A 88 -9.89 -1.54 6.29
N ALA A 89 -9.77 -2.55 7.17
CA ALA A 89 -10.92 -3.12 7.86
C ALA A 89 -11.76 -2.05 8.59
N SER A 90 -11.11 -1.12 9.29
CA SER A 90 -11.81 0.00 9.95
C SER A 90 -12.44 0.99 8.97
N LEU A 91 -11.87 1.17 7.77
CA LEU A 91 -12.41 2.05 6.72
C LEU A 91 -13.59 1.40 5.98
N SER A 92 -13.52 0.09 5.76
CA SER A 92 -14.49 -0.69 5.02
C SER A 92 -15.70 -1.08 5.86
N SER A 93 -15.54 -1.24 7.18
CA SER A 93 -16.66 -1.59 8.09
C SER A 93 -17.55 -0.41 8.49
N LYS A 94 -17.28 0.81 8.02
CA LYS A 94 -18.08 1.99 8.40
C LYS A 94 -19.38 2.01 7.57
N PRO A 95 -20.56 2.04 8.21
CA PRO A 95 -21.83 2.06 7.49
C PRO A 95 -21.95 3.34 6.65
N ARG A 96 -22.35 3.19 5.38
CA ARG A 96 -22.50 4.30 4.44
C ARG A 96 -23.94 4.42 3.97
N LYS A 97 -24.39 5.67 3.83
CA LYS A 97 -25.72 6.01 3.29
C LYS A 97 -25.69 6.40 1.81
N SER A 98 -24.49 6.54 1.23
CA SER A 98 -24.27 7.11 -0.11
C SER A 98 -23.76 6.04 -1.06
N GLU A 99 -24.26 6.05 -2.29
CA GLU A 99 -23.71 5.26 -3.41
C GLU A 99 -22.39 5.84 -3.97
N GLU A 100 -21.94 6.99 -3.46
CA GLU A 100 -20.72 7.65 -3.94
C GLU A 100 -19.48 6.76 -3.78
N PRO A 101 -18.54 6.82 -4.74
CA PRO A 101 -17.25 6.12 -4.63
C PRO A 101 -16.50 6.48 -3.35
N LEU A 102 -15.81 5.49 -2.77
CA LEU A 102 -14.90 5.71 -1.66
C LEU A 102 -13.82 6.73 -2.04
N SER A 103 -13.61 7.74 -1.18
CA SER A 103 -12.56 8.74 -1.40
C SER A 103 -11.18 8.08 -1.45
N SER A 104 -10.44 8.33 -2.54
CA SER A 104 -9.06 7.88 -2.66
C SER A 104 -8.12 8.79 -1.88
N ALA A 105 -7.02 8.22 -1.38
CA ALA A 105 -5.91 9.00 -0.86
C ALA A 105 -4.99 9.48 -1.99
N THR A 106 -4.82 8.68 -3.03
CA THR A 106 -4.07 9.03 -4.25
C THR A 106 -4.61 8.21 -5.43
N THR A 107 -4.67 8.84 -6.61
CA THR A 107 -5.01 8.17 -7.87
C THR A 107 -3.89 8.42 -8.87
N ARG A 108 -3.37 7.35 -9.48
CA ARG A 108 -2.30 7.37 -10.49
C ARG A 108 -2.78 6.63 -11.74
N ARG A 109 -2.22 6.97 -12.90
CA ARG A 109 -2.46 6.24 -14.15
C ARG A 109 -1.15 5.70 -14.68
N LEU A 110 -1.16 4.43 -15.04
CA LEU A 110 -0.09 3.77 -15.76
C LEU A 110 -0.47 3.69 -17.23
N HIS A 111 0.27 4.45 -18.05
CA HIS A 111 0.08 4.49 -19.49
C HIS A 111 0.84 3.36 -20.18
N CYS A 112 0.30 2.86 -21.29
CA CYS A 112 1.04 1.97 -22.16
C CYS A 112 2.30 2.71 -22.67
N PRO A 113 3.50 2.13 -22.54
CA PRO A 113 4.72 2.76 -23.06
C PRO A 113 4.61 3.02 -24.57
N ARG A 114 4.78 4.27 -24.98
CA ARG A 114 4.78 4.64 -26.42
C ARG A 114 6.09 4.29 -27.13
N SER A 115 7.15 3.97 -26.38
CA SER A 115 8.48 3.67 -26.92
C SER A 115 9.27 2.84 -25.90
N LEU A 116 8.98 1.54 -25.82
CA LEU A 116 9.95 0.61 -25.24
C LEU A 116 11.08 0.47 -26.26
N THR A 117 12.15 1.23 -26.05
CA THR A 117 13.36 1.23 -26.88
C THR A 117 14.16 -0.05 -26.67
N TYR A 118 13.66 -1.16 -27.20
CA TYR A 118 14.40 -2.40 -27.38
C TYR A 118 13.82 -3.09 -28.62
N ASP A 119 14.54 -3.04 -29.75
CA ASP A 119 14.44 -3.91 -30.96
C ASP A 119 13.08 -4.55 -31.34
N ILE A 120 11.94 -3.92 -31.05
CA ILE A 120 10.61 -4.43 -31.40
C ILE A 120 9.98 -3.42 -32.37
N ASP A 121 10.01 -3.77 -33.65
CA ASP A 121 9.62 -2.94 -34.81
C ASP A 121 8.09 -2.83 -35.04
N GLU A 122 7.25 -3.18 -34.06
CA GLU A 122 5.78 -3.16 -34.22
C GLU A 122 5.09 -2.23 -33.20
N GLU A 123 4.02 -1.54 -33.66
CA GLU A 123 3.12 -0.76 -32.81
C GLU A 123 2.72 -1.57 -31.55
N LEU A 124 3.16 -1.11 -30.38
CA LEU A 124 2.92 -1.80 -29.12
C LEU A 124 1.41 -1.90 -28.86
N GLY A 125 0.94 -3.13 -28.64
CA GLY A 125 -0.46 -3.39 -28.28
C GLY A 125 -0.82 -2.79 -26.92
N GLU A 126 -2.08 -2.35 -26.80
CA GLU A 126 -2.72 -1.90 -25.56
C GLU A 126 -2.64 -2.96 -24.44
N PHE A 127 -2.73 -2.52 -23.18
CA PHE A 127 -2.83 -3.46 -22.05
C PHE A 127 -4.06 -4.35 -22.22
N THR A 128 -3.87 -5.67 -22.18
CA THR A 128 -4.95 -6.65 -22.31
C THR A 128 -5.34 -7.25 -20.96
N SER A 129 -4.37 -7.47 -20.08
CA SER A 129 -4.60 -8.02 -18.73
C SER A 129 -3.45 -7.65 -17.79
N PHE A 130 -3.64 -7.86 -16.48
CA PHE A 130 -2.61 -7.66 -15.49
C PHE A 130 -2.81 -8.55 -14.25
N CYS A 131 -1.74 -8.76 -13.51
CA CYS A 131 -1.70 -9.44 -12.23
C CYS A 131 -1.05 -8.54 -11.19
N LEU A 132 -1.82 -8.13 -10.18
CA LEU A 132 -1.26 -7.43 -9.02
C LEU A 132 -0.67 -8.47 -8.06
N VAL A 133 0.64 -8.44 -7.87
CA VAL A 133 1.33 -9.37 -6.97
C VAL A 133 0.83 -9.14 -5.54
N PRO A 134 0.51 -10.20 -4.77
CA PRO A 134 0.12 -10.07 -3.36
C PRO A 134 1.09 -9.18 -2.58
N GLY A 135 0.61 -8.19 -1.84
CA GLY A 135 1.44 -7.13 -1.27
C GLY A 135 1.37 -5.80 -2.01
N GLY A 136 0.80 -5.77 -3.21
CA GLY A 136 0.35 -4.56 -3.89
C GLY A 136 1.44 -3.71 -4.54
N ARG A 137 2.72 -4.03 -4.35
CA ARG A 137 3.85 -3.27 -4.90
C ARG A 137 4.14 -3.62 -6.35
N TYR A 138 4.23 -4.89 -6.69
CA TYR A 138 4.61 -5.30 -8.04
C TYR A 138 3.38 -5.58 -8.89
N LEU A 139 3.42 -5.15 -10.14
CA LEU A 139 2.39 -5.41 -11.13
C LEU A 139 3.03 -6.16 -12.30
N VAL A 140 2.40 -7.22 -12.76
CA VAL A 140 2.76 -7.86 -14.03
C VAL A 140 1.68 -7.50 -15.03
N THR A 141 2.04 -6.97 -16.18
CA THR A 141 1.09 -6.57 -17.23
C THR A 141 1.34 -7.35 -18.50
N PHE A 142 0.28 -7.60 -19.23
CA PHE A 142 0.28 -8.32 -20.48
C PHE A 142 -0.33 -7.45 -21.57
N ALA A 143 0.30 -7.46 -22.72
CA ALA A 143 -0.23 -6.97 -23.97
C ALA A 143 -0.03 -8.04 -25.05
N ARG A 144 -0.62 -7.84 -26.22
CA ARG A 144 -0.54 -8.83 -27.31
C ARG A 144 0.90 -9.23 -27.65
N ASN A 145 1.85 -8.30 -27.60
CA ASN A 145 3.23 -8.51 -28.08
C ASN A 145 4.30 -8.46 -26.97
N TRP A 146 3.91 -8.29 -25.70
CA TRP A 146 4.88 -8.19 -24.62
C TRP A 146 4.28 -8.49 -23.23
N VAL A 147 5.18 -8.84 -22.32
CA VAL A 147 4.93 -8.95 -20.88
C VAL A 147 5.91 -8.04 -20.14
N ALA A 148 5.45 -7.35 -19.11
CA ALA A 148 6.28 -6.44 -18.31
C ALA A 148 5.98 -6.54 -16.82
N VAL A 149 6.99 -6.20 -16.01
CA VAL A 149 6.89 -6.15 -14.55
C VAL A 149 7.19 -4.73 -14.08
N TRP A 150 6.39 -4.20 -13.15
CA TRP A 150 6.45 -2.81 -12.70
C TRP A 150 6.59 -2.74 -11.18
N ASP A 151 7.25 -1.70 -10.68
CA ASP A 151 7.26 -1.33 -9.26
C ASP A 151 6.32 -0.13 -9.03
N LEU A 152 5.16 -0.39 -8.44
CA LEU A 152 4.19 0.63 -8.09
C LEU A 152 4.54 1.38 -6.79
N GLY A 153 5.61 0.97 -6.10
CA GLY A 153 6.05 1.52 -4.83
C GLY A 153 5.24 1.03 -3.62
N LEU A 154 5.89 1.06 -2.45
CA LEU A 154 5.28 0.72 -1.16
C LEU A 154 4.46 1.86 -0.55
N LYS A 155 4.85 3.10 -0.86
CA LYS A 155 4.27 4.31 -0.29
C LYS A 155 3.41 4.98 -1.35
N PRO A 156 2.09 4.87 -1.30
CA PRO A 156 1.24 5.71 -2.12
C PRO A 156 1.32 7.12 -1.57
N GLY A 157 2.21 7.91 -2.17
CA GLY A 157 2.34 9.32 -1.92
C GLY A 157 2.14 10.09 -3.22
N PRO A 158 1.69 11.34 -3.16
CA PRO A 158 1.62 12.21 -4.33
C PRO A 158 2.98 12.46 -5.01
N ASP A 159 4.08 12.24 -4.27
CA ASP A 159 5.48 12.29 -4.74
C ASP A 159 5.92 11.04 -5.53
N THR A 160 5.03 10.06 -5.73
CA THR A 160 5.37 8.83 -6.46
C THR A 160 5.27 9.10 -7.95
N ILE A 161 6.43 9.34 -8.57
CA ILE A 161 6.67 9.64 -9.98
C ILE A 161 5.66 8.90 -10.89
N THR A 162 4.97 9.67 -11.74
CA THR A 162 3.97 9.20 -12.73
C THR A 162 4.57 8.44 -13.91
N ASP A 163 5.87 8.61 -14.14
CA ASP A 163 6.62 7.92 -15.20
C ASP A 163 7.09 6.56 -14.69
N PHE A 164 6.15 5.63 -14.54
CA PHE A 164 6.50 4.23 -14.29
C PHE A 164 7.32 3.70 -15.47
N GLN A 165 8.49 3.17 -15.16
CA GLN A 165 9.27 2.36 -16.08
C GLN A 165 9.17 0.90 -15.64
N PRO A 166 9.03 -0.05 -16.58
CA PRO A 166 9.03 -1.45 -16.22
C PRO A 166 10.41 -1.86 -15.69
N LEU A 167 10.41 -2.65 -14.62
CA LEU A 167 11.60 -3.32 -14.09
C LEU A 167 12.19 -4.32 -15.09
N GLY A 168 11.34 -4.93 -15.91
CA GLY A 168 11.75 -5.87 -16.95
C GLY A 168 10.63 -6.07 -17.95
N VAL A 169 11.00 -6.28 -19.20
CA VAL A 169 10.09 -6.48 -20.34
C VAL A 169 10.61 -7.63 -21.19
N SER A 170 9.72 -8.45 -21.72
CA SER A 170 10.04 -9.43 -22.76
C SER A 170 9.02 -9.36 -23.89
N ALA A 171 9.49 -9.46 -25.13
CA ALA A 171 8.64 -9.62 -26.31
C ALA A 171 8.02 -11.02 -26.31
N VAL A 172 6.70 -11.10 -26.48
CA VAL A 172 5.95 -12.36 -26.50
C VAL A 172 4.61 -12.15 -27.20
N HIS A 173 4.22 -13.01 -28.14
CA HIS A 173 2.87 -13.00 -28.69
C HIS A 173 1.90 -13.67 -27.72
N PHE A 174 1.44 -12.93 -26.72
CA PHE A 174 0.59 -13.43 -25.64
C PHE A 174 -0.76 -13.92 -26.15
N THR A 175 -1.16 -15.14 -25.76
CA THR A 175 -2.41 -15.78 -26.21
C THR A 175 -3.50 -15.87 -25.14
N GLY A 176 -3.29 -15.30 -23.95
CA GLY A 176 -4.34 -15.13 -22.93
C GLY A 176 -4.14 -15.89 -21.63
N MET A 177 -3.28 -16.91 -21.55
CA MET A 177 -3.06 -17.67 -20.31
C MET A 177 -1.77 -17.21 -19.61
N PHE A 178 -1.87 -16.91 -18.31
CA PHE A 178 -0.70 -16.55 -17.50
C PHE A 178 -0.86 -17.02 -16.05
N LEU A 179 0.28 -17.17 -15.37
CA LEU A 179 0.35 -17.30 -13.91
C LEU A 179 1.57 -16.54 -13.41
N VAL A 180 1.48 -16.04 -12.18
CA VAL A 180 2.61 -15.46 -11.46
C VAL A 180 2.76 -16.19 -10.14
N HIS A 181 3.98 -16.59 -9.79
CA HIS A 181 4.29 -17.34 -8.58
C HIS A 181 5.63 -16.88 -8.00
N PRO A 182 5.85 -16.92 -6.67
CA PRO A 182 7.16 -16.63 -6.11
C PRO A 182 8.21 -17.69 -6.48
N THR A 183 9.47 -17.27 -6.60
CA THR A 183 10.62 -18.18 -6.66
C THR A 183 10.77 -18.97 -5.35
N ILE A 184 11.55 -20.07 -5.39
CA ILE A 184 11.75 -20.93 -4.21
C ILE A 184 12.36 -20.21 -2.99
N ASP A 185 13.16 -19.17 -3.22
CA ASP A 185 13.76 -18.36 -2.17
C ASP A 185 12.86 -17.20 -1.70
N GLY A 186 11.67 -17.03 -2.32
CA GLY A 186 10.69 -16.01 -1.98
C GLY A 186 11.12 -14.57 -2.31
N LYS A 187 12.16 -14.39 -3.13
CA LYS A 187 12.72 -13.05 -3.47
C LYS A 187 12.44 -12.61 -4.90
N GLY A 188 12.11 -13.54 -5.79
CA GLY A 188 11.78 -13.30 -7.19
C GLY A 188 10.39 -13.80 -7.56
N LEU A 189 10.05 -13.59 -8.82
CA LEU A 189 8.78 -13.98 -9.44
C LEU A 189 9.08 -14.88 -10.63
N HIS A 190 8.34 -15.99 -10.72
CA HIS A 190 8.14 -16.76 -11.93
C HIS A 190 6.87 -16.30 -12.63
N ILE A 191 6.97 -16.04 -13.93
CA ILE A 191 5.87 -15.59 -14.77
C ILE A 191 5.71 -16.60 -15.89
N PHE A 192 4.65 -17.38 -15.81
CA PHE A 192 4.24 -18.31 -16.86
C PHE A 192 3.35 -17.57 -17.86
N VAL A 193 3.58 -17.80 -19.15
CA VAL A 193 2.83 -17.16 -20.24
C VAL A 193 2.60 -18.17 -21.37
N SER A 194 1.37 -18.28 -21.86
CA SER A 194 1.09 -18.92 -23.15
C SER A 194 1.33 -17.94 -24.29
N ALA A 195 2.03 -18.40 -25.32
CA ALA A 195 2.38 -17.56 -26.46
C ALA A 195 2.17 -18.29 -27.80
N ALA A 196 1.95 -17.52 -28.85
CA ALA A 196 1.95 -18.01 -30.22
C ALA A 196 3.33 -17.79 -30.86
N GLU A 197 3.81 -18.76 -31.63
CA GLU A 197 5.02 -18.60 -32.43
C GLU A 197 4.72 -18.96 -33.87
N GLN A 198 5.09 -18.05 -34.78
CA GLN A 198 4.97 -18.29 -36.21
C GLN A 198 6.16 -19.13 -36.67
N THR A 199 5.87 -20.31 -37.23
CA THR A 199 6.85 -21.14 -37.91
C THR A 199 6.56 -21.18 -39.40
N MET A 200 7.54 -20.76 -40.21
CA MET A 200 7.47 -20.89 -41.67
C MET A 200 7.86 -22.32 -42.09
N PHE A 201 6.96 -23.02 -42.76
CA PHE A 201 7.27 -24.29 -43.41
C PHE A 201 6.75 -24.28 -44.85
N LYS A 202 7.65 -24.31 -45.84
CA LYS A 202 7.31 -24.38 -47.27
C LYS A 202 6.24 -23.36 -47.75
N GLN A 203 6.40 -22.07 -47.43
CA GLN A 203 5.49 -20.96 -47.77
C GLN A 203 4.14 -20.93 -47.04
N ASP A 204 3.85 -21.89 -46.16
CA ASP A 204 2.71 -21.82 -45.23
C ASP A 204 3.19 -21.38 -43.83
N CYS A 205 2.43 -20.47 -43.21
CA CYS A 205 2.63 -20.05 -41.82
C CYS A 205 1.78 -20.93 -40.91
N TYR A 206 2.43 -21.62 -39.96
CA TYR A 206 1.74 -22.34 -38.89
C TYR A 206 1.98 -21.60 -37.58
N GLU A 207 0.90 -21.32 -36.84
CA GLU A 207 0.99 -20.87 -35.46
C GLU A 207 1.04 -22.10 -34.56
N SER A 208 2.12 -22.23 -33.80
CA SER A 208 2.22 -23.23 -32.73
C SER A 208 2.19 -22.54 -31.39
N SER A 209 1.36 -23.02 -30.47
CA SER A 209 1.37 -22.52 -29.10
C SER A 209 2.58 -23.06 -28.34
N VAL A 210 3.22 -22.17 -27.60
CA VAL A 210 4.35 -22.44 -26.71
C VAL A 210 4.02 -21.95 -25.30
N LEU A 211 4.59 -22.61 -24.30
CA LEU A 211 4.54 -22.14 -22.91
C LEU A 211 5.92 -21.64 -22.50
N LEU A 212 5.96 -20.43 -21.95
CA LEU A 212 7.19 -19.74 -21.54
C LEU A 212 7.15 -19.49 -20.04
N ILE A 213 8.27 -19.71 -19.36
CA ILE A 213 8.44 -19.37 -17.94
C ILE A 213 9.59 -18.38 -17.84
N TYR A 214 9.26 -17.18 -17.38
CA TYR A 214 10.21 -16.11 -17.09
C TYR A 214 10.50 -16.03 -15.60
N GLU A 215 11.68 -15.56 -15.23
CA GLU A 215 12.09 -15.27 -13.87
C GLU A 215 12.55 -13.81 -13.75
N ILE A 216 12.23 -13.17 -12.63
CA ILE A 216 12.73 -11.84 -12.30
C ILE A 216 12.93 -11.71 -10.80
N TYR A 217 13.95 -10.96 -10.39
CA TYR A 217 14.20 -10.58 -9.00
C TYR A 217 14.02 -9.07 -8.83
N PRO A 218 12.81 -8.58 -8.52
CA PRO A 218 12.49 -7.15 -8.56
C PRO A 218 13.34 -6.26 -7.65
N GLN A 219 13.88 -6.81 -6.55
CA GLN A 219 14.70 -6.05 -5.59
C GLN A 219 16.19 -5.97 -5.95
N ASN A 220 16.63 -6.65 -7.02
CA ASN A 220 18.01 -6.57 -7.47
C ASN A 220 18.33 -5.16 -8.01
N VAL A 221 19.62 -4.80 -8.02
CA VAL A 221 20.08 -3.47 -8.48
C VAL A 221 19.73 -3.24 -9.96
N ASN A 222 19.70 -4.31 -10.76
CA ASN A 222 19.29 -4.29 -12.16
C ASN A 222 18.39 -5.49 -12.43
N PRO A 223 17.09 -5.40 -12.13
CA PRO A 223 16.15 -6.49 -12.35
C PRO A 223 16.04 -6.76 -13.86
N LYS A 224 15.93 -8.04 -14.23
CA LYS A 224 15.74 -8.48 -15.61
C LYS A 224 14.70 -9.57 -15.64
N LEU A 225 13.89 -9.56 -16.70
CA LEU A 225 12.93 -10.61 -16.97
C LEU A 225 13.59 -11.64 -17.89
N GLU A 226 14.02 -12.76 -17.33
CA GLU A 226 14.83 -13.77 -18.02
C GLU A 226 13.99 -15.02 -18.34
N LEU A 227 14.06 -15.52 -19.58
CA LEU A 227 13.40 -16.77 -19.96
C LEU A 227 14.19 -17.96 -19.39
N ILE A 228 13.59 -18.71 -18.46
CA ILE A 228 14.26 -19.84 -17.77
C ILE A 228 13.79 -21.21 -18.26
N ALA A 229 12.59 -21.30 -18.84
CA ALA A 229 12.10 -22.55 -19.42
C ALA A 229 11.11 -22.31 -20.57
N ARG A 230 11.06 -23.27 -21.48
CA ARG A 230 10.22 -23.24 -22.68
C ARG A 230 9.68 -24.63 -23.00
N LEU A 231 8.38 -24.72 -23.26
CA LEU A 231 7.72 -25.94 -23.72
C LEU A 231 7.10 -25.68 -25.10
N ASN A 232 7.52 -26.47 -26.09
CA ASN A 232 7.07 -26.37 -27.47
C ASN A 232 5.93 -27.35 -27.77
N HIS A 233 5.21 -27.09 -28.87
CA HIS A 233 4.19 -27.99 -29.43
C HIS A 233 3.10 -28.35 -28.43
N VAL A 234 2.63 -27.36 -27.68
CA VAL A 234 1.57 -27.52 -26.71
C VAL A 234 0.25 -27.20 -27.39
N ASN A 235 -0.74 -28.08 -27.29
CA ASN A 235 -2.10 -27.73 -27.69
C ASN A 235 -2.76 -26.96 -26.54
N THR A 236 -2.61 -25.62 -26.54
CA THR A 236 -3.18 -24.77 -25.48
C THR A 236 -4.70 -24.84 -25.43
N ASP A 237 -5.36 -25.17 -26.53
CA ASP A 237 -6.83 -25.28 -26.61
C ASP A 237 -7.36 -26.50 -25.84
N GLU A 238 -6.50 -27.50 -25.59
CA GLU A 238 -6.83 -28.67 -24.76
C GLU A 238 -6.40 -28.51 -23.30
N ILE A 239 -5.71 -27.42 -22.95
CA ILE A 239 -5.33 -27.11 -21.57
C ILE A 239 -6.45 -26.36 -20.88
N ASN A 240 -7.14 -27.05 -19.97
CA ASN A 240 -8.25 -26.46 -19.26
C ASN A 240 -7.82 -25.75 -17.96
N PHE A 241 -6.77 -26.24 -17.29
CA PHE A 241 -6.32 -25.73 -16.00
C PHE A 241 -4.82 -25.96 -15.81
N PHE A 242 -4.16 -25.07 -15.09
CA PHE A 242 -2.73 -25.13 -14.84
C PHE A 242 -2.38 -24.43 -13.53
N SER A 243 -1.27 -24.82 -12.92
CA SER A 243 -0.76 -24.29 -11.65
C SER A 243 0.76 -24.39 -11.63
N LEU A 244 1.41 -23.43 -10.96
CA LEU A 244 2.86 -23.33 -10.87
C LEU A 244 3.27 -23.45 -9.40
N SER A 245 4.27 -24.27 -9.10
CA SER A 245 4.85 -24.36 -7.75
C SER A 245 6.32 -24.71 -7.78
N ARG A 246 7.14 -23.82 -7.23
CA ARG A 246 8.61 -23.94 -7.27
C ARG A 246 9.03 -24.19 -8.71
N ASN A 247 9.79 -25.26 -8.95
CA ASN A 247 10.27 -25.65 -10.27
C ASN A 247 9.34 -26.58 -11.05
N ARG A 248 8.04 -26.59 -10.75
CA ARG A 248 7.06 -27.51 -11.34
C ARG A 248 5.88 -26.76 -11.92
N LEU A 249 5.61 -27.00 -13.20
CA LEU A 249 4.37 -26.62 -13.87
C LEU A 249 3.47 -27.85 -13.91
N ILE A 250 2.24 -27.70 -13.46
CA ILE A 250 1.21 -28.74 -13.56
C ILE A 250 0.10 -28.21 -14.43
N PHE A 251 -0.38 -29.03 -15.34
CA PHE A 251 -1.48 -28.67 -16.22
C PHE A 251 -2.27 -29.90 -16.61
N MET A 252 -3.52 -29.67 -16.98
CA MET A 252 -4.46 -30.69 -17.35
C MET A 252 -4.73 -30.62 -18.84
N GLU A 253 -4.46 -31.71 -19.55
CA GLU A 253 -4.81 -31.86 -20.97
C GLU A 253 -5.90 -32.94 -21.05
N GLY A 254 -7.14 -32.52 -21.30
CA GLY A 254 -8.29 -33.41 -21.20
C GLY A 254 -8.48 -34.00 -19.79
N SER A 255 -8.33 -35.31 -19.63
CA SER A 255 -8.40 -36.02 -18.34
C SER A 255 -7.04 -36.52 -17.84
N ILE A 256 -5.95 -35.99 -18.39
CA ILE A 256 -4.59 -36.37 -18.02
C ILE A 256 -3.95 -35.18 -17.31
N LEU A 257 -3.63 -35.39 -16.03
CA LEU A 257 -2.82 -34.43 -15.29
C LEU A 257 -1.35 -34.65 -15.63
N LYS A 258 -0.65 -33.60 -16.05
CA LYS A 258 0.78 -33.62 -16.36
C LYS A 258 1.52 -32.74 -15.36
N ILE A 259 2.64 -33.23 -14.86
CA ILE A 259 3.59 -32.46 -14.05
C ILE A 259 4.93 -32.40 -14.78
N TRP A 260 5.45 -31.18 -14.91
CA TRP A 260 6.74 -30.90 -15.54
C TRP A 260 7.65 -30.19 -14.56
N HIS A 261 8.75 -30.84 -14.17
CA HIS A 261 9.82 -30.17 -13.44
C HIS A 261 10.78 -29.51 -14.44
N TYR A 262 10.52 -28.27 -14.80
CA TYR A 262 11.12 -27.61 -15.96
C TYR A 262 12.64 -27.41 -15.88
N THR A 263 13.22 -27.27 -14.68
CA THR A 263 14.70 -27.17 -14.54
C THR A 263 15.43 -28.51 -14.68
N LYS A 264 14.78 -29.63 -14.36
CA LYS A 264 15.34 -30.99 -14.51
C LYS A 264 14.87 -31.67 -15.79
N ASN A 265 13.91 -31.06 -16.47
CA ASN A 265 13.17 -31.62 -17.58
C ASN A 265 12.65 -33.04 -17.32
N SER A 266 12.04 -33.26 -16.16
CA SER A 266 11.47 -34.55 -15.76
C SER A 266 9.96 -34.45 -15.58
N TRP A 267 9.25 -35.53 -15.88
CA TRP A 267 7.79 -35.55 -15.99
C TRP A 267 7.13 -36.71 -15.25
N ALA A 268 5.86 -36.50 -14.90
CA ALA A 268 4.92 -37.58 -14.67
C ALA A 268 3.54 -37.20 -15.21
N HIS A 269 2.70 -38.22 -15.42
CA HIS A 269 1.33 -38.04 -15.88
C HIS A 269 0.44 -39.19 -15.39
N TRP A 270 -0.80 -38.87 -15.04
CA TRP A 270 -1.79 -39.84 -14.61
C TRP A 270 -3.20 -39.38 -14.98
N THR A 271 -4.13 -40.32 -14.98
CA THR A 271 -5.54 -40.04 -15.29
C THR A 271 -6.26 -39.53 -14.05
N VAL A 272 -7.04 -38.48 -14.23
CA VAL A 272 -7.93 -37.90 -13.22
C VAL A 272 -9.35 -37.80 -13.80
N GLU A 273 -10.34 -37.44 -12.97
CA GLU A 273 -11.70 -37.18 -13.49
C GLU A 273 -11.69 -35.94 -14.40
N LYS A 274 -12.77 -35.72 -15.15
CA LYS A 274 -12.96 -34.44 -15.85
C LYS A 274 -13.68 -33.50 -14.88
N ASP A 275 -13.54 -32.19 -15.10
CA ASP A 275 -14.21 -31.11 -14.37
C ASP A 275 -13.57 -30.81 -12.99
N TYR A 276 -12.52 -30.00 -13.01
CA TYR A 276 -11.90 -29.42 -11.81
C TYR A 276 -11.90 -27.90 -11.94
N TYR A 277 -11.94 -27.19 -10.82
CA TYR A 277 -11.92 -25.72 -10.79
C TYR A 277 -10.53 -25.17 -10.46
N GLN A 278 -9.72 -25.92 -9.71
CA GLN A 278 -8.39 -25.47 -9.31
C GLN A 278 -7.43 -26.64 -9.02
N ILE A 279 -6.14 -26.38 -9.24
CA ILE A 279 -5.03 -27.28 -8.91
C ILE A 279 -4.11 -26.58 -7.92
N ILE A 280 -3.94 -27.16 -6.74
CA ILE A 280 -2.98 -26.66 -5.75
C ILE A 280 -1.86 -27.67 -5.57
N VAL A 281 -0.63 -27.20 -5.67
CA VAL A 281 0.54 -28.05 -5.74
C VAL A 281 1.34 -27.91 -4.45
N GLY A 282 1.32 -28.95 -3.62
CA GLY A 282 2.16 -29.07 -2.43
C GLY A 282 3.56 -29.61 -2.76
N GLU A 283 4.39 -29.80 -1.74
CA GLU A 283 5.72 -30.40 -1.93
C GLU A 283 5.65 -31.82 -2.48
N SER A 284 4.75 -32.64 -1.92
CA SER A 284 4.61 -34.07 -2.25
C SER A 284 3.22 -34.46 -2.72
N THR A 285 2.29 -33.52 -2.78
CA THR A 285 0.88 -33.77 -3.12
C THR A 285 0.37 -32.78 -4.15
N VAL A 286 -0.63 -33.20 -4.91
CA VAL A 286 -1.47 -32.31 -5.73
C VAL A 286 -2.88 -32.40 -5.20
N THR A 287 -3.47 -31.25 -4.91
CA THR A 287 -4.85 -31.17 -4.47
C THR A 287 -5.69 -30.61 -5.60
N LEU A 288 -6.76 -31.32 -5.92
CA LEU A 288 -7.69 -30.97 -6.99
C LEU A 288 -9.05 -30.64 -6.39
N LEU A 289 -9.56 -29.45 -6.69
CA LEU A 289 -10.88 -29.00 -6.29
C LEU A 289 -11.83 -29.31 -7.44
N SER A 290 -12.84 -30.12 -7.18
CA SER A 290 -13.85 -30.55 -8.14
C SER A 290 -15.24 -30.06 -7.72
N PRO A 291 -16.25 -30.16 -8.58
CA PRO A 291 -17.64 -29.94 -8.19
C PRO A 291 -18.14 -30.84 -7.06
N THR A 292 -17.56 -32.02 -6.87
CA THR A 292 -18.06 -33.00 -5.90
C THR A 292 -17.29 -32.99 -4.57
N GLY A 293 -16.16 -32.30 -4.51
CA GLY A 293 -15.32 -32.23 -3.33
C GLY A 293 -13.86 -31.95 -3.65
N VAL A 294 -13.02 -32.16 -2.65
CA VAL A 294 -11.57 -32.00 -2.73
C VAL A 294 -10.92 -33.37 -2.79
N SER A 295 -9.98 -33.58 -3.70
CA SER A 295 -9.18 -34.81 -3.77
C SER A 295 -7.70 -34.50 -3.68
N VAL A 296 -6.99 -35.23 -2.82
CA VAL A 296 -5.54 -35.06 -2.62
C VAL A 296 -4.83 -36.27 -3.22
N TRP A 297 -3.88 -36.02 -4.10
CA TRP A 297 -3.15 -37.01 -4.87
C TRP A 297 -1.68 -36.99 -4.51
N PRO A 298 -0.98 -38.14 -4.50
CA PRO A 298 0.46 -38.14 -4.34
C PRO A 298 1.13 -37.66 -5.63
N ILE A 299 2.24 -36.92 -5.51
CA ILE A 299 3.10 -36.66 -6.66
C ILE A 299 3.96 -37.91 -6.90
N PRO A 300 3.81 -38.61 -8.03
CA PRO A 300 4.64 -39.77 -8.34
C PRO A 300 6.09 -39.38 -8.62
N ALA A 301 6.96 -40.39 -8.64
CA ALA A 301 8.34 -40.19 -9.09
C ALA A 301 8.38 -39.67 -10.53
N LEU A 302 9.12 -38.58 -10.74
CA LEU A 302 9.30 -37.99 -12.06
C LEU A 302 10.33 -38.81 -12.86
N SER A 303 10.05 -39.02 -14.14
CA SER A 303 10.90 -39.73 -15.09
C SER A 303 11.45 -38.78 -16.15
N SER A 304 12.45 -39.20 -16.92
CA SER A 304 12.96 -38.43 -18.07
C SER A 304 12.10 -38.55 -19.33
N SER A 305 10.96 -39.26 -19.26
CA SER A 305 10.01 -39.38 -20.37
C SER A 305 9.31 -38.04 -20.59
N SER A 306 9.09 -37.62 -21.84
CA SER A 306 8.42 -36.35 -22.17
C SER A 306 7.15 -36.56 -23.02
N PRO A 307 6.18 -35.62 -23.00
CA PRO A 307 5.04 -35.66 -23.91
C PRO A 307 5.49 -35.81 -25.38
N PRO A 308 4.74 -36.54 -26.23
CA PRO A 308 3.40 -37.08 -26.00
C PRO A 308 3.34 -38.45 -25.27
N PHE A 309 4.41 -38.87 -24.59
CA PHE A 309 4.46 -40.15 -23.84
C PHE A 309 4.09 -41.38 -24.70
N LEU A 310 4.38 -41.33 -26.00
CA LEU A 310 4.01 -42.36 -26.97
C LEU A 310 4.42 -43.75 -26.46
N ASN A 311 3.44 -44.65 -26.36
CA ASN A 311 3.56 -46.02 -25.84
C ASN A 311 3.71 -46.18 -24.32
N GLN A 312 3.53 -45.12 -23.53
CA GLN A 312 3.46 -45.20 -22.08
C GLN A 312 2.03 -44.86 -21.59
N PRO A 313 1.30 -45.84 -21.01
CA PRO A 313 0.00 -45.52 -20.43
C PRO A 313 0.17 -44.57 -19.23
N PRO A 314 -0.81 -43.69 -18.96
CA PRO A 314 -0.81 -42.88 -17.74
C PRO A 314 -0.60 -43.74 -16.50
N GLN A 315 0.13 -43.21 -15.53
CA GLN A 315 0.36 -43.94 -14.28
C GLN A 315 -0.96 -44.20 -13.57
N ALA A 316 -1.16 -45.41 -13.07
CA ALA A 316 -2.34 -45.77 -12.28
C ALA A 316 -2.14 -45.28 -10.84
N ILE A 317 -2.64 -44.08 -10.56
CA ILE A 317 -2.57 -43.43 -9.26
C ILE A 317 -4.00 -43.29 -8.72
N SER A 318 -4.16 -43.40 -7.39
CA SER A 318 -5.42 -43.13 -6.71
C SER A 318 -5.25 -41.97 -5.73
N PRO A 319 -6.32 -41.21 -5.44
CA PRO A 319 -6.25 -40.16 -4.43
C PRO A 319 -5.91 -40.76 -3.06
N LEU A 320 -5.07 -40.05 -2.30
CA LEU A 320 -4.76 -40.35 -0.91
C LEU A 320 -5.98 -40.13 -0.01
N VAL A 321 -6.74 -39.06 -0.29
CA VAL A 321 -7.99 -38.74 0.41
C VAL A 321 -8.92 -38.00 -0.55
N THR A 322 -10.22 -38.28 -0.42
CA THR A 322 -11.29 -37.53 -1.08
C THR A 322 -12.24 -37.03 0.00
N LEU A 323 -12.44 -35.73 0.03
CA LEU A 323 -13.27 -35.03 1.00
C LEU A 323 -14.50 -34.47 0.29
N PRO A 324 -15.70 -35.03 0.49
CA PRO A 324 -16.92 -34.47 -0.10
C PRO A 324 -17.29 -33.17 0.60
N TYR A 325 -17.91 -32.24 -0.14
CA TYR A 325 -18.43 -31.02 0.46
C TYR A 325 -19.59 -31.31 1.43
N PRO A 326 -19.71 -30.58 2.56
CA PRO A 326 -20.69 -30.87 3.62
C PRO A 326 -22.18 -30.61 3.28
N ASN A 327 -22.52 -30.07 2.11
CA ASN A 327 -23.90 -29.76 1.64
C ASN A 327 -24.02 -29.95 0.11
N PRO A 328 -25.23 -30.13 -0.48
CA PRO A 328 -25.38 -30.75 -1.79
C PRO A 328 -24.77 -29.92 -2.93
N ARG A 329 -24.39 -30.65 -3.99
CA ARG A 329 -23.72 -30.23 -5.22
C ARG A 329 -23.76 -28.72 -5.49
N PRO A 330 -22.60 -28.08 -5.70
CA PRO A 330 -22.56 -26.80 -6.36
C PRO A 330 -23.39 -26.90 -7.66
N SER A 331 -24.31 -25.97 -7.87
CA SER A 331 -25.02 -25.87 -9.13
C SER A 331 -24.02 -25.50 -10.24
N ASN A 332 -24.36 -25.72 -11.53
CA ASN A 332 -23.46 -25.35 -12.63
C ASN A 332 -23.17 -23.83 -12.72
N THR A 333 -23.83 -23.02 -11.89
CA THR A 333 -23.61 -21.56 -11.76
C THR A 333 -22.73 -21.18 -10.58
N ASP A 334 -22.22 -22.15 -9.80
CA ASP A 334 -21.39 -21.87 -8.62
C ASP A 334 -19.91 -21.76 -9.01
N TRP A 335 -19.28 -20.62 -8.66
CA TRP A 335 -17.85 -20.41 -8.87
C TRP A 335 -17.09 -20.91 -7.64
N CYS A 336 -16.26 -21.95 -7.82
CA CYS A 336 -15.27 -22.33 -6.84
C CYS A 336 -13.96 -21.64 -7.20
N GLU A 337 -13.63 -20.59 -6.45
CA GLU A 337 -12.34 -19.92 -6.55
C GLU A 337 -11.62 -20.10 -5.22
N GLY A 338 -10.58 -20.93 -5.20
CA GLY A 338 -9.66 -20.90 -4.08
C GLY A 338 -8.69 -19.71 -4.19
N PRO A 339 -7.90 -19.46 -3.14
CA PRO A 339 -6.86 -18.45 -3.20
C PRO A 339 -5.96 -18.76 -4.40
N CYS A 340 -5.57 -17.73 -5.15
CA CYS A 340 -4.77 -17.85 -6.36
C CYS A 340 -3.67 -18.92 -6.24
N ASP A 341 -3.36 -19.61 -7.33
CA ASP A 341 -2.28 -20.63 -7.40
C ASP A 341 -0.92 -20.17 -6.87
N TRP A 342 -0.75 -18.86 -6.67
CA TRP A 342 0.29 -18.19 -5.88
C TRP A 342 0.74 -18.94 -4.61
N TYR A 343 -0.16 -19.68 -3.94
CA TYR A 343 0.13 -20.31 -2.64
C TYR A 343 0.55 -21.78 -2.72
N SER A 344 0.74 -22.30 -3.93
CA SER A 344 1.17 -23.68 -4.15
C SER A 344 2.57 -23.93 -3.55
N GLY A 345 2.61 -24.66 -2.43
CA GLY A 345 3.85 -25.02 -1.72
C GLY A 345 4.19 -24.11 -0.54
N THR A 346 3.23 -23.32 -0.06
CA THR A 346 3.31 -22.55 1.20
C THR A 346 2.82 -23.39 2.39
N THR A 347 3.16 -22.97 3.62
CA THR A 347 2.66 -23.60 4.86
C THR A 347 1.31 -23.03 5.31
N GLN A 348 0.66 -22.22 4.48
CA GLN A 348 -0.64 -21.65 4.83
C GLN A 348 -1.72 -22.74 4.84
N PRO A 349 -2.76 -22.57 5.68
CA PRO A 349 -3.92 -23.45 5.62
C PRO A 349 -4.48 -23.44 4.20
N PHE A 350 -4.81 -24.62 3.69
CA PHE A 350 -5.38 -24.74 2.36
C PHE A 350 -6.83 -24.27 2.43
N LEU A 351 -7.06 -23.01 2.06
CA LEU A 351 -8.37 -22.39 2.03
C LEU A 351 -8.97 -22.50 0.63
N TYR A 352 -10.29 -22.52 0.52
CA TYR A 352 -11.00 -22.26 -0.74
C TYR A 352 -12.33 -21.57 -0.48
N ASP A 353 -12.77 -20.76 -1.44
CA ASP A 353 -14.03 -20.04 -1.35
C ASP A 353 -15.03 -20.62 -2.36
N LEU A 354 -16.26 -20.85 -1.88
CA LEU A 354 -17.41 -21.19 -2.72
C LEU A 354 -18.30 -19.97 -2.81
N VAL A 355 -18.58 -19.55 -4.03
CA VAL A 355 -19.51 -18.47 -4.33
C VAL A 355 -20.72 -19.07 -5.01
N ASN A 356 -21.89 -18.89 -4.39
CA ASN A 356 -23.17 -19.30 -4.93
C ASN A 356 -24.02 -18.05 -5.18
N TRP A 357 -24.51 -17.90 -6.41
CA TRP A 357 -25.48 -16.87 -6.77
C TRP A 357 -26.85 -17.52 -6.95
N ASP A 358 -27.80 -17.06 -6.15
CA ASP A 358 -29.19 -17.47 -6.22
C ASP A 358 -29.99 -16.43 -7.01
N SER A 359 -30.35 -16.78 -8.24
CA SER A 359 -31.12 -15.93 -9.14
C SER A 359 -32.54 -15.64 -8.64
N ASP A 360 -33.13 -16.53 -7.83
CA ASP A 360 -34.51 -16.37 -7.36
C ASP A 360 -34.60 -15.39 -6.19
N SER A 361 -33.54 -15.30 -5.38
CA SER A 361 -33.46 -14.40 -4.22
C SER A 361 -32.57 -13.18 -4.43
N GLU A 362 -31.91 -13.06 -5.58
CA GLU A 362 -30.91 -12.02 -5.90
C GLU A 362 -29.83 -11.94 -4.80
N THR A 363 -29.41 -13.09 -4.27
CA THR A 363 -28.40 -13.16 -3.22
C THR A 363 -27.15 -13.89 -3.66
N ILE A 364 -26.01 -13.40 -3.18
CA ILE A 364 -24.70 -14.01 -3.33
C ILE A 364 -24.31 -14.53 -1.94
N THR A 365 -24.04 -15.82 -1.86
CA THR A 365 -23.51 -16.47 -0.65
C THR A 365 -22.06 -16.88 -0.90
N MET A 366 -21.16 -16.37 -0.07
CA MET A 366 -19.75 -16.75 -0.08
C MET A 366 -19.41 -17.57 1.15
N ARG A 367 -18.75 -18.72 0.97
CA ARG A 367 -18.31 -19.60 2.06
C ARG A 367 -16.86 -19.99 1.91
N ARG A 368 -16.08 -19.76 2.97
CA ARG A 368 -14.68 -20.17 3.06
C ARG A 368 -14.56 -21.48 3.81
N TYR A 369 -13.83 -22.41 3.22
CA TYR A 369 -13.49 -23.68 3.81
C TYR A 369 -11.98 -23.82 3.96
N GLU A 370 -11.56 -24.48 5.02
CA GLU A 370 -10.19 -24.95 5.22
C GLU A 370 -10.15 -26.47 5.02
N VAL A 371 -9.20 -26.91 4.20
CA VAL A 371 -8.85 -28.32 4.04
C VAL A 371 -7.82 -28.67 5.10
N SER A 372 -8.30 -29.22 6.21
CA SER A 372 -7.47 -29.71 7.30
C SER A 372 -6.94 -31.09 6.94
N LEU A 373 -5.66 -31.16 6.57
CA LEU A 373 -4.98 -32.43 6.28
C LEU A 373 -4.30 -32.96 7.53
N ALA A 374 -4.80 -34.06 8.08
CA ALA A 374 -4.16 -34.75 9.17
C ALA A 374 -2.84 -35.40 8.73
N GLN A 375 -1.89 -35.59 9.65
CA GLN A 375 -0.62 -36.27 9.33
C GLN A 375 -0.83 -37.69 8.80
N ASP A 376 -1.88 -38.38 9.26
CA ASP A 376 -2.24 -39.72 8.77
C ASP A 376 -3.16 -39.69 7.54
N LEU A 377 -3.55 -38.49 7.09
CA LEU A 377 -4.52 -38.16 6.04
C LEU A 377 -5.94 -38.73 6.25
N LYS A 378 -6.15 -39.63 7.22
CA LYS A 378 -7.41 -40.32 7.47
C LYS A 378 -8.39 -39.50 8.28
N SER A 379 -7.91 -38.65 9.19
CA SER A 379 -8.75 -37.71 9.93
C SER A 379 -8.80 -36.33 9.26
N SER A 380 -8.57 -36.27 7.95
CA SER A 380 -8.68 -35.03 7.19
C SER A 380 -10.14 -34.64 7.01
N GLU A 381 -10.43 -33.34 7.07
CA GLU A 381 -11.80 -32.82 7.00
C GLU A 381 -11.83 -31.46 6.31
N LEU A 382 -13.03 -31.10 5.83
CA LEU A 382 -13.34 -29.77 5.31
C LEU A 382 -14.04 -28.98 6.41
N ILE A 383 -13.37 -27.93 6.89
CA ILE A 383 -13.85 -27.09 7.99
C ILE A 383 -14.36 -25.79 7.40
N GLU A 384 -15.66 -25.51 7.52
CA GLU A 384 -16.20 -24.19 7.17
C GLU A 384 -15.68 -23.16 8.17
N ARG A 385 -14.96 -22.14 7.69
CA ARG A 385 -14.34 -21.10 8.54
C ARG A 385 -15.18 -19.84 8.61
N GLN A 386 -15.78 -19.44 7.50
CA GLN A 386 -16.53 -18.19 7.39
C GLN A 386 -17.60 -18.31 6.30
N ALA A 387 -18.74 -17.63 6.47
CA ALA A 387 -19.78 -17.58 5.45
C ALA A 387 -20.65 -16.33 5.58
N PHE A 388 -20.81 -15.55 4.51
CA PHE A 388 -21.74 -14.41 4.49
C PHE A 388 -22.62 -14.43 3.23
N THR A 389 -23.78 -13.78 3.33
CA THR A 389 -24.73 -13.63 2.23
C THR A 389 -25.07 -12.14 2.06
N PHE A 390 -25.11 -11.66 0.84
CA PHE A 390 -25.44 -10.28 0.51
C PHE A 390 -26.25 -10.19 -0.79
N HIS A 391 -26.97 -9.09 -0.99
CA HIS A 391 -27.72 -8.87 -2.24
C HIS A 391 -26.76 -8.59 -3.41
N GLY A 392 -26.93 -9.35 -4.49
CA GLY A 392 -26.21 -9.19 -5.75
C GLY A 392 -27.03 -8.41 -6.79
N PRO A 393 -26.42 -8.01 -7.92
CA PRO A 393 -27.13 -7.39 -9.04
C PRO A 393 -28.04 -8.40 -9.79
N ASP A 394 -29.02 -7.88 -10.53
CA ASP A 394 -30.08 -8.63 -11.26
C ASP A 394 -29.55 -9.58 -12.36
N GLU A 395 -28.36 -9.31 -12.94
CA GLU A 395 -27.72 -10.17 -13.94
C GLU A 395 -26.27 -10.51 -13.55
N PRO A 396 -25.85 -11.79 -13.64
CA PRO A 396 -24.63 -12.26 -12.99
C PRO A 396 -23.40 -12.20 -13.91
N ASP A 397 -23.07 -11.04 -14.48
CA ASP A 397 -21.73 -10.86 -15.09
C ASP A 397 -20.68 -10.52 -14.02
N ILE A 398 -20.77 -11.17 -12.86
CA ILE A 398 -20.00 -10.85 -11.68
C ILE A 398 -18.61 -11.45 -11.81
N LEU A 399 -17.61 -10.61 -12.10
CA LEU A 399 -16.22 -11.01 -11.95
C LEU A 399 -15.86 -11.03 -10.46
N PHE A 400 -15.77 -12.21 -9.87
CA PHE A 400 -15.26 -12.39 -8.51
C PHE A 400 -13.73 -12.34 -8.50
N GLN A 401 -13.18 -11.66 -7.49
CA GLN A 401 -11.81 -11.86 -7.04
C GLN A 401 -11.83 -11.96 -5.52
N PRO A 402 -11.92 -13.17 -4.95
CA PRO A 402 -11.82 -13.34 -3.52
C PRO A 402 -10.44 -12.89 -3.08
N SER A 403 -10.42 -11.92 -2.19
CA SER A 403 -9.21 -11.48 -1.51
C SER A 403 -9.43 -11.66 -0.02
N ALA A 404 -8.60 -12.50 0.60
CA ALA A 404 -8.64 -12.68 2.05
C ALA A 404 -8.03 -11.47 2.75
N PHE A 405 -8.64 -11.04 3.85
CA PHE A 405 -8.07 -10.01 4.70
C PHE A 405 -8.30 -10.35 6.18
N ASN A 406 -7.22 -10.65 6.90
CA ASN A 406 -7.22 -11.08 8.31
C ASN A 406 -7.98 -12.40 8.52
N ASP A 407 -7.71 -13.12 9.62
CA ASP A 407 -8.35 -14.41 9.92
C ASP A 407 -9.88 -14.33 10.11
N ASN A 408 -10.45 -13.11 10.06
CA ASN A 408 -11.84 -12.80 10.36
C ASN A 408 -12.58 -11.98 9.27
N SER A 409 -11.96 -11.61 8.14
CA SER A 409 -12.68 -10.89 7.08
C SER A 409 -12.43 -11.43 5.66
N LEU A 410 -13.51 -11.50 4.90
CA LEU A 410 -13.49 -11.90 3.51
C LEU A 410 -13.95 -10.72 2.65
N VAL A 411 -13.14 -10.40 1.64
CA VAL A 411 -13.36 -9.30 0.71
C VAL A 411 -13.58 -9.88 -0.68
N THR A 412 -14.60 -9.38 -1.36
CA THR A 412 -14.86 -9.68 -2.76
C THR A 412 -15.06 -8.39 -3.54
N ILE A 413 -14.69 -8.40 -4.80
CA ILE A 413 -14.90 -7.31 -5.73
C ILE A 413 -15.71 -7.83 -6.89
N PHE A 414 -16.55 -6.95 -7.42
CA PHE A 414 -17.37 -7.23 -8.58
C PHE A 414 -17.69 -5.97 -9.38
N PHE A 415 -18.00 -6.16 -10.66
CA PHE A 415 -18.61 -5.14 -11.50
C PHE A 415 -20.13 -5.23 -11.40
N ASP A 416 -20.78 -4.09 -11.18
CA ASP A 416 -22.23 -3.96 -11.21
C ASP A 416 -22.65 -3.24 -12.50
N PHE A 417 -23.22 -4.01 -13.43
CA PHE A 417 -23.66 -3.54 -14.75
C PHE A 417 -24.86 -2.62 -14.70
N THR A 418 -25.68 -2.68 -13.64
CA THR A 418 -26.89 -1.84 -13.53
C THR A 418 -26.54 -0.37 -13.33
N CYS A 419 -25.39 -0.09 -12.71
CA CYS A 419 -24.96 1.26 -12.36
C CYS A 419 -23.55 1.61 -12.82
N ASP A 420 -22.97 0.81 -13.73
CA ASP A 420 -21.62 0.94 -14.29
C ASP A 420 -20.59 1.30 -13.19
N SER A 421 -20.50 0.45 -12.18
CA SER A 421 -19.64 0.67 -11.02
C SER A 421 -18.90 -0.59 -10.61
N ILE A 422 -17.69 -0.41 -10.05
CA ILE A 422 -16.96 -1.49 -9.40
C ILE A 422 -17.22 -1.38 -7.92
N LYS A 423 -17.72 -2.46 -7.34
CA LYS A 423 -18.09 -2.56 -5.93
C LYS A 423 -17.21 -3.58 -5.22
N LEU A 424 -17.04 -3.37 -3.93
CA LEU A 424 -16.34 -4.25 -3.02
C LEU A 424 -17.29 -4.61 -1.89
N HIS A 425 -17.48 -5.89 -1.63
CA HIS A 425 -18.20 -6.36 -0.46
C HIS A 425 -17.21 -6.93 0.56
N THR A 426 -17.41 -6.59 1.82
CA THR A 426 -16.60 -7.09 2.94
C THR A 426 -17.51 -7.63 4.03
N GLY A 427 -17.16 -8.78 4.61
CA GLY A 427 -17.84 -9.36 5.77
C GLY A 427 -16.84 -9.70 6.88
N SER A 428 -17.22 -9.51 8.14
CA SER A 428 -16.37 -9.82 9.31
C SER A 428 -17.05 -10.71 10.35
N PHE A 429 -16.26 -11.59 11.00
CA PHE A 429 -16.69 -12.51 12.06
C PHE A 429 -15.87 -12.34 13.34
N SER A 430 -16.44 -12.66 14.50
CA SER A 430 -15.73 -12.72 15.78
C SER A 430 -15.36 -14.16 16.15
N GLY A 431 -14.16 -14.60 15.75
CA GLY A 431 -13.49 -15.78 16.30
C GLY A 431 -14.04 -17.16 15.87
N PRO A 432 -13.46 -18.27 16.38
CA PRO A 432 -13.76 -19.61 15.93
C PRO A 432 -15.18 -20.00 16.40
N SER A 433 -16.14 -20.00 15.47
CA SER A 433 -17.52 -20.36 15.76
C SER A 433 -17.71 -21.87 15.63
N SER A 434 -18.00 -22.53 16.76
CA SER A 434 -18.76 -23.77 16.72
C SER A 434 -20.13 -23.46 16.10
N PRO A 435 -20.70 -24.35 15.26
CA PRO A 435 -22.05 -24.17 14.75
C PRO A 435 -23.04 -23.95 15.89
N ASN A 436 -24.04 -23.08 15.70
CA ASN A 436 -25.16 -23.02 16.64
C ASN A 436 -25.85 -24.39 16.73
N LYS A 437 -26.73 -24.60 17.74
CA LYS A 437 -27.43 -25.88 17.96
C LYS A 437 -28.18 -26.43 16.72
N ASP A 438 -28.41 -25.60 15.72
CA ASP A 438 -29.07 -25.90 14.44
C ASP A 438 -28.10 -26.09 13.25
N GLY A 439 -26.77 -26.17 13.48
CA GLY A 439 -25.77 -26.41 12.45
C GLY A 439 -25.44 -25.21 11.55
N LYS A 440 -26.00 -24.03 11.81
CA LYS A 440 -25.70 -22.78 11.09
C LYS A 440 -24.60 -21.98 11.77
N LEU A 441 -23.69 -21.40 11.00
CA LEU A 441 -22.73 -20.38 11.45
C LEU A 441 -23.48 -19.11 11.89
N PRO A 442 -22.94 -18.32 12.83
CA PRO A 442 -23.52 -17.03 13.22
C PRO A 442 -23.50 -16.04 12.05
N ASP A 443 -24.50 -15.15 11.99
CA ASP A 443 -24.53 -14.06 11.01
C ASP A 443 -23.30 -13.14 11.17
N PRO A 444 -22.74 -12.58 10.07
CA PRO A 444 -21.60 -11.67 10.14
C PRO A 444 -21.92 -10.45 11.04
N GLU A 445 -20.99 -10.08 11.93
CA GLU A 445 -21.19 -8.95 12.87
C GLU A 445 -21.23 -7.60 12.14
N ALA A 446 -20.51 -7.50 11.02
CA ALA A 446 -20.54 -6.35 10.11
C ALA A 446 -20.26 -6.82 8.68
N SER A 447 -21.17 -6.49 7.77
CA SER A 447 -21.08 -6.72 6.34
C SER A 447 -21.50 -5.45 5.61
N GLU A 448 -20.72 -5.02 4.62
CA GLU A 448 -20.93 -3.75 3.91
C GLU A 448 -20.52 -3.89 2.44
N THR A 449 -21.32 -3.29 1.54
CA THR A 449 -20.97 -3.12 0.11
C THR A 449 -20.54 -1.67 -0.13
N ILE A 450 -19.39 -1.50 -0.76
CA ILE A 450 -18.73 -0.22 -1.00
C ILE A 450 -18.53 -0.01 -2.50
N THR A 451 -18.97 1.13 -3.03
CA THR A 451 -18.59 1.57 -4.37
C THR A 451 -17.12 2.01 -4.38
N LEU A 452 -16.27 1.36 -5.18
CA LEU A 452 -14.86 1.73 -5.36
C LEU A 452 -14.70 2.78 -6.46
N VAL A 453 -15.39 2.60 -7.59
CA VAL A 453 -15.36 3.47 -8.78
C VAL A 453 -16.74 3.45 -9.44
N LYS A 454 -17.19 4.57 -10.02
CA LYS A 454 -18.45 4.70 -10.76
C LYS A 454 -18.22 5.54 -12.02
N GLY A 455 -18.76 5.13 -13.17
CA GLY A 455 -18.82 5.96 -14.39
C GLY A 455 -18.47 5.27 -15.71
N GLU A 456 -18.71 5.98 -16.82
CA GLU A 456 -18.64 5.47 -18.21
C GLU A 456 -17.23 5.13 -18.72
N HIS A 457 -16.17 5.52 -17.99
CA HIS A 457 -14.77 5.32 -18.39
C HIS A 457 -14.16 4.00 -17.89
N ILE A 458 -14.98 3.07 -17.40
CA ILE A 458 -14.53 1.75 -16.95
C ILE A 458 -14.63 0.79 -18.13
N THR A 459 -13.54 0.10 -18.49
CA THR A 459 -13.64 -0.98 -19.47
C THR A 459 -14.51 -2.09 -18.86
N LYS A 460 -15.66 -2.38 -19.50
CA LYS A 460 -16.48 -3.55 -19.18
C LYS A 460 -15.64 -4.81 -19.47
N GLY A 461 -15.18 -5.52 -18.44
CA GLY A 461 -14.33 -6.70 -18.61
C GLY A 461 -13.48 -7.13 -17.39
N TYR A 462 -12.61 -8.11 -17.63
CA TYR A 462 -11.96 -8.97 -16.63
C TYR A 462 -10.73 -8.40 -15.91
N ALA A 463 -10.36 -7.14 -16.13
CA ALA A 463 -9.08 -6.60 -15.67
C ALA A 463 -9.24 -5.60 -14.52
N MET A 464 -9.45 -6.15 -13.33
CA MET A 464 -9.39 -5.46 -12.05
C MET A 464 -8.56 -6.27 -11.05
N ALA A 465 -7.96 -5.60 -10.07
CA ALA A 465 -7.28 -6.25 -8.97
C ALA A 465 -7.32 -5.41 -7.70
N PHE A 466 -7.44 -6.07 -6.55
CA PHE A 466 -7.35 -5.39 -5.27
C PHE A 466 -6.42 -6.11 -4.32
N CYS A 467 -5.65 -5.31 -3.60
CA CYS A 467 -4.77 -5.77 -2.56
C CYS A 467 -5.21 -5.15 -1.23
N PRO A 468 -5.94 -5.88 -0.38
CA PRO A 468 -6.40 -5.38 0.92
C PRO A 468 -5.26 -4.90 1.84
N ILE A 469 -4.10 -5.55 1.78
CA ILE A 469 -2.89 -5.20 2.56
C ILE A 469 -2.35 -3.79 2.28
N SER A 470 -2.44 -3.34 1.04
CA SER A 470 -2.01 -1.99 0.65
C SER A 470 -3.19 -1.06 0.43
N ALA A 471 -4.43 -1.56 0.60
CA ALA A 471 -5.68 -0.91 0.19
C ALA A 471 -5.56 -0.30 -1.22
N ARG A 472 -4.95 -1.06 -2.14
CA ARG A 472 -4.67 -0.64 -3.51
C ARG A 472 -5.60 -1.36 -4.46
N PHE A 473 -6.32 -0.58 -5.26
CA PHE A 473 -7.24 -1.05 -6.27
C PHE A 473 -6.76 -0.64 -7.66
N LEU A 474 -6.82 -1.58 -8.61
CA LEU A 474 -6.47 -1.37 -10.00
C LEU A 474 -7.64 -1.76 -10.88
N TYR A 475 -7.84 -0.98 -11.96
CA TYR A 475 -8.73 -1.35 -13.04
C TYR A 475 -8.25 -0.79 -14.38
N LEU A 476 -8.67 -1.41 -15.47
CA LEU A 476 -8.43 -0.95 -16.83
C LEU A 476 -9.49 0.08 -17.25
N ASP A 477 -9.07 1.29 -17.64
CA ASP A 477 -9.98 2.33 -18.13
C ASP A 477 -10.36 2.12 -19.61
N SER A 478 -11.30 2.93 -20.12
CA SER A 478 -11.78 2.87 -21.51
C SER A 478 -10.69 3.17 -22.55
N GLU A 479 -9.61 3.85 -22.16
CA GLU A 479 -8.44 4.16 -23.00
C GLU A 479 -7.34 3.10 -22.89
N LYS A 480 -7.65 1.97 -22.24
CA LYS A 480 -6.72 0.88 -21.98
C LYS A 480 -5.51 1.27 -21.15
N ASN A 481 -5.62 2.28 -20.29
CA ASN A 481 -4.63 2.55 -19.24
C ASN A 481 -5.00 1.81 -17.96
N ILE A 482 -4.02 1.57 -17.11
CA ILE A 482 -4.25 0.98 -15.77
C ILE A 482 -4.38 2.12 -14.77
N CYS A 483 -5.59 2.29 -14.23
CA CYS A 483 -5.87 3.21 -13.13
C CYS A 483 -5.48 2.54 -11.81
N ILE A 484 -4.67 3.21 -11.00
CA ILE A 484 -4.19 2.75 -9.69
C ILE A 484 -4.76 3.68 -8.63
N ILE A 485 -5.60 3.16 -7.75
CA ILE A 485 -6.23 3.88 -6.64
C ILE A 485 -5.68 3.34 -5.33
N ASP A 486 -5.14 4.24 -4.51
CA ASP A 486 -4.69 3.93 -3.16
C ASP A 486 -5.64 4.57 -2.15
N TYR A 487 -6.31 3.78 -1.33
CA TYR A 487 -7.29 4.27 -0.35
C TYR A 487 -6.66 4.63 1.01
N ILE A 488 -5.45 4.14 1.28
CA ILE A 488 -4.71 4.43 2.51
C ILE A 488 -3.31 4.91 2.13
N SER A 489 -2.98 6.13 2.53
CA SER A 489 -1.63 6.68 2.42
C SER A 489 -0.91 6.68 3.77
N GLN A 490 0.42 6.77 3.73
CA GLN A 490 1.18 7.09 4.94
C GLN A 490 0.76 8.46 5.46
N PRO A 491 0.83 8.70 6.79
CA PRO A 491 0.79 10.05 7.33
C PRO A 491 1.82 10.88 6.55
N ALA A 492 1.36 11.97 5.93
CA ALA A 492 2.23 12.80 5.11
C ALA A 492 3.45 13.25 5.91
N SER A 493 4.60 13.30 5.24
CA SER A 493 5.77 13.96 5.80
C SER A 493 5.43 15.43 6.09
N GLU A 494 5.69 15.87 7.32
CA GLU A 494 5.51 17.25 7.71
C GLU A 494 6.40 18.18 6.88
N VAL A 495 6.05 19.47 6.81
CA VAL A 495 6.76 20.50 6.01
C VAL A 495 8.28 20.43 6.21
N SER A 496 8.75 20.20 7.44
CA SER A 496 10.18 20.13 7.79
C SER A 496 10.94 19.00 7.07
N LEU A 497 10.34 17.82 6.90
CA LEU A 497 10.99 16.70 6.21
C LEU A 497 11.07 16.96 4.70
N ARG A 498 10.01 17.53 4.13
CA ARG A 498 9.98 17.96 2.72
C ARG A 498 11.03 19.04 2.44
N LEU A 499 11.12 20.04 3.32
CA LEU A 499 12.14 21.08 3.24
C LEU A 499 13.56 20.51 3.37
N THR A 500 13.78 19.59 4.32
CA THR A 500 15.09 18.93 4.50
C THR A 500 15.54 18.27 3.21
N LYS A 501 14.65 17.49 2.56
CA LYS A 501 14.93 16.84 1.27
C LYS A 501 15.31 17.82 0.16
N LEU A 502 14.68 19.00 0.12
CA LEU A 502 14.96 20.04 -0.89
C LEU A 502 16.28 20.77 -0.64
N LEU A 503 16.70 20.91 0.63
CA LEU A 503 17.88 21.68 1.00
C LEU A 503 19.17 20.84 0.99
N THR A 504 19.14 19.57 1.38
CA THR A 504 20.35 18.73 1.53
C THR A 504 21.19 18.52 0.26
N PRO A 505 20.67 18.65 -0.98
CA PRO A 505 21.53 18.63 -2.16
C PRO A 505 22.57 19.76 -2.21
N ASN A 506 22.25 20.93 -1.66
CA ASN A 506 23.06 22.14 -1.77
C ASN A 506 23.48 22.75 -0.43
N HIS A 507 22.90 22.27 0.69
CA HIS A 507 23.10 22.84 2.02
C HIS A 507 23.39 21.76 3.07
N SER A 508 24.13 22.12 4.11
CA SER A 508 24.26 21.29 5.31
C SER A 508 23.06 21.51 6.23
N VAL A 509 22.20 20.50 6.37
CA VAL A 509 20.98 20.60 7.18
C VAL A 509 21.16 19.87 8.51
N THR A 510 20.81 20.54 9.61
CA THR A 510 20.66 19.93 10.94
C THR A 510 19.18 19.97 11.32
N SER A 511 18.56 18.81 11.51
CA SER A 511 17.14 18.71 11.88
C SER A 511 17.00 18.44 13.38
N ILE A 512 16.36 19.36 14.09
CA ILE A 512 16.08 19.20 15.51
C ILE A 512 14.84 18.31 15.70
N ILE A 513 14.98 17.24 16.46
CA ILE A 513 13.95 16.24 16.74
C ILE A 513 13.77 16.05 18.23
N ARG A 514 12.54 15.80 18.69
CA ARG A 514 12.29 15.46 20.10
C ARG A 514 12.50 13.99 20.38
N ASP A 515 12.18 13.15 19.40
CA ASP A 515 12.18 11.69 19.54
C ASP A 515 13.39 11.10 18.80
N PRO A 516 14.36 10.48 19.51
CA PRO A 516 15.49 9.79 18.88
C PRO A 516 15.10 8.75 17.83
N ALA A 517 13.88 8.20 17.87
CA ALA A 517 13.40 7.27 16.84
C ALA A 517 13.36 7.91 15.43
N GLN A 518 13.30 9.23 15.34
CA GLN A 518 13.28 9.98 14.08
C GLN A 518 14.67 10.15 13.46
N GLU A 519 15.76 9.80 14.16
CA GLU A 519 17.12 10.04 13.66
C GLU A 519 17.40 9.41 12.30
N GLN A 520 16.88 8.20 12.06
CA GLN A 520 17.13 7.49 10.81
C GLN A 520 16.46 8.18 9.63
N ASP A 521 15.22 8.66 9.80
CA ASP A 521 14.50 9.39 8.75
C ASP A 521 15.25 10.66 8.33
N ILE A 522 15.94 11.33 9.27
CA ILE A 522 16.78 12.50 8.99
C ILE A 522 18.08 12.10 8.27
N LYS A 523 18.74 11.03 8.74
CA LYS A 523 19.97 10.49 8.13
C LYS A 523 19.74 10.02 6.70
N ASP A 524 18.59 9.40 6.42
CA ASP A 524 18.20 8.94 5.08
C ASP A 524 18.04 10.09 4.08
N LEU A 525 17.76 11.31 4.57
CA LEU A 525 17.73 12.54 3.78
C LEU A 525 19.09 13.22 3.65
N SER A 526 20.18 12.60 4.14
CA SER A 526 21.53 13.18 4.22
C SER A 526 21.63 14.42 5.12
N ALA A 527 20.73 14.54 6.10
CA ALA A 527 20.79 15.59 7.13
C ALA A 527 21.35 15.06 8.46
N THR A 528 21.79 15.97 9.33
CA THR A 528 22.30 15.64 10.67
C THR A 528 21.16 15.75 11.69
N PRO A 529 20.75 14.67 12.38
CA PRO A 529 19.76 14.78 13.45
C PRO A 529 20.38 15.37 14.73
N LEU A 530 19.61 16.19 15.43
CA LEU A 530 19.94 16.72 16.76
C LEU A 530 18.75 16.55 17.70
N VAL A 531 18.92 15.74 18.75
CA VAL A 531 17.84 15.50 19.71
C VAL A 531 17.76 16.64 20.72
N LEU A 532 16.74 17.50 20.60
CA LEU A 532 16.44 18.56 21.57
C LEU A 532 14.92 18.71 21.72
N SER A 533 14.46 18.94 22.96
CA SER A 533 13.05 19.15 23.25
C SER A 533 12.73 20.64 23.34
N LEU A 534 11.88 21.15 22.44
CA LEU A 534 11.33 22.51 22.58
C LEU A 534 10.62 22.72 23.92
N GLU A 535 10.08 21.67 24.51
CA GLU A 535 9.37 21.73 25.78
C GLU A 535 10.32 21.73 26.97
N ASP A 536 11.35 20.89 26.95
CA ASP A 536 12.11 20.51 28.14
C ASP A 536 13.56 21.03 28.13
N SER A 537 14.17 21.21 26.95
CA SER A 537 15.56 21.69 26.84
C SER A 537 15.64 23.19 27.14
N PRO A 538 16.70 23.65 27.84
CA PRO A 538 16.94 25.07 28.11
C PRO A 538 17.34 25.85 26.84
N VAL A 539 17.18 27.18 26.88
CA VAL A 539 17.60 28.11 25.81
C VAL A 539 19.05 27.89 25.39
N SER A 540 19.95 27.63 26.36
CA SER A 540 21.39 27.43 26.11
C SER A 540 21.69 26.31 25.12
N ASP A 541 20.89 25.24 25.13
CA ASP A 541 21.10 24.11 24.23
C ASP A 541 20.75 24.49 22.79
N PHE A 542 19.71 25.31 22.60
CA PHE A 542 19.36 25.88 21.31
C PHE A 542 20.40 26.91 20.85
N THR A 543 20.92 27.75 21.74
CA THR A 543 22.00 28.69 21.42
C THR A 543 23.24 27.95 20.92
N ALA A 544 23.63 26.85 21.57
CA ALA A 544 24.72 26.00 21.11
C ALA A 544 24.42 25.38 19.74
N ALA A 545 23.19 24.92 19.50
CA ALA A 545 22.77 24.36 18.21
C ALA A 545 22.76 25.38 17.06
N PHE A 546 22.48 26.65 17.36
CA PHE A 546 22.39 27.73 16.38
C PHE A 546 23.73 28.44 16.12
N THR A 547 24.72 28.24 17.00
CA THR A 547 26.04 28.83 16.83
C THR A 547 26.71 28.31 15.56
N GLY A 548 27.11 29.23 14.68
CA GLY A 548 27.72 28.89 13.39
C GLY A 548 26.74 28.44 12.30
N LYS A 549 25.42 28.61 12.49
CA LYS A 549 24.41 28.40 11.44
C LYS A 549 24.06 29.69 10.73
N ASP A 550 23.69 29.60 9.45
CA ASP A 550 23.30 30.76 8.62
C ASP A 550 21.80 31.07 8.72
N VAL A 551 20.97 30.02 8.72
CA VAL A 551 19.51 30.11 8.74
C VAL A 551 18.93 29.12 9.75
N VAL A 552 17.95 29.57 10.53
CA VAL A 552 17.12 28.75 11.42
C VAL A 552 15.68 28.78 10.91
N TYR A 553 15.09 27.61 10.73
CA TYR A 553 13.66 27.47 10.42
C TYR A 553 12.89 27.10 11.68
N PHE A 554 11.82 27.82 11.98
CA PHE A 554 10.84 27.42 13.00
C PHE A 554 9.55 26.96 12.32
N SER A 555 9.42 25.65 12.17
CA SER A 555 8.25 24.97 11.59
C SER A 555 7.60 23.98 12.55
N ALA A 556 7.94 24.06 13.84
CA ALA A 556 7.34 23.24 14.88
C ALA A 556 5.95 23.77 15.28
N GLY A 557 5.08 22.87 15.73
CA GLY A 557 3.77 23.20 16.29
C GLY A 557 3.22 22.02 17.10
N ALA A 558 2.33 22.30 18.06
CA ALA A 558 1.70 21.25 18.88
C ALA A 558 0.81 20.29 18.05
N GLY A 559 0.33 20.77 16.90
CA GLY A 559 -0.72 20.13 16.11
C GLY A 559 -2.06 20.11 16.85
N ALA A 560 -3.03 19.34 16.36
CA ALA A 560 -4.36 19.22 17.00
C ALA A 560 -4.34 18.40 18.33
N ARG A 561 -3.17 18.14 18.92
CA ARG A 561 -3.00 17.24 20.07
C ARG A 561 -2.53 18.00 21.32
N GLY A 562 -3.21 17.78 22.45
CA GLY A 562 -2.78 18.26 23.77
C GLY A 562 -3.37 19.60 24.23
N GLY A 563 -4.44 20.07 23.57
CA GLY A 563 -5.22 21.22 24.03
C GLY A 563 -4.49 22.56 23.99
N GLU A 564 -5.08 23.56 24.65
CA GLU A 564 -4.55 24.92 24.70
C GLU A 564 -3.19 25.01 25.39
N GLU A 565 -2.98 24.29 26.50
CA GLU A 565 -1.73 24.32 27.25
C GLU A 565 -0.53 23.90 26.40
N ARG A 566 -0.67 22.83 25.62
CA ARG A 566 0.40 22.36 24.73
C ARG A 566 0.61 23.29 23.54
N THR A 567 -0.47 23.85 23.00
CA THR A 567 -0.40 24.90 21.96
C THR A 567 0.41 26.09 22.46
N LYS A 568 0.13 26.59 23.66
CA LYS A 568 0.91 27.67 24.29
C LYS A 568 2.38 27.28 24.44
N LYS A 569 2.64 26.10 25.02
CA LYS A 569 4.01 25.64 25.33
C LYS A 569 4.88 25.47 24.08
N VAL A 570 4.30 25.02 22.96
CA VAL A 570 5.04 24.77 21.72
C VAL A 570 5.01 25.97 20.78
N ASP A 571 3.83 26.44 20.41
CA ASP A 571 3.64 27.45 19.36
C ASP A 571 4.00 28.88 19.83
N TYR A 572 3.95 29.15 21.14
CA TYR A 572 4.37 30.43 21.73
C TYR A 572 5.67 30.32 22.53
N GLU A 573 5.68 29.60 23.64
CA GLU A 573 6.86 29.53 24.53
C GLU A 573 8.06 28.88 23.83
N GLY A 574 7.83 27.86 23.01
CA GLY A 574 8.85 27.24 22.17
C GLY A 574 9.39 28.18 21.09
N ALA A 575 8.53 29.00 20.47
CA ALA A 575 8.96 30.01 19.50
C ALA A 575 9.83 31.09 20.16
N LEU A 576 9.39 31.63 21.29
CA LEU A 576 10.15 32.62 22.07
C LEU A 576 11.50 32.06 22.51
N LYS A 577 11.55 30.80 22.97
CA LYS A 577 12.81 30.11 23.31
C LYS A 577 13.79 30.10 22.14
N VAL A 578 13.32 29.86 20.92
CA VAL A 578 14.15 29.90 19.72
C VAL A 578 14.61 31.34 19.41
N PHE A 579 13.74 32.33 19.56
CA PHE A 579 14.11 33.74 19.34
C PHE A 579 15.20 34.17 20.33
N ASP A 580 15.00 33.89 21.62
CA ASP A 580 15.94 34.20 22.69
C ASP A 580 17.27 33.45 22.49
N ALA A 581 17.22 32.20 22.01
CA ALA A 581 18.41 31.42 21.73
C ALA A 581 19.24 32.00 20.57
N ILE A 582 18.58 32.51 19.51
CA ILE A 582 19.26 33.21 18.41
C ILE A 582 19.87 34.53 18.91
N GLU A 583 19.18 35.28 19.76
CA GLU A 583 19.72 36.52 20.35
C GLU A 583 20.95 36.28 21.21
N ALA A 584 21.00 35.13 21.89
CA ALA A 584 22.12 34.72 22.74
C ALA A 584 23.33 34.16 21.96
N VAL A 585 23.27 34.03 20.64
CA VAL A 585 24.43 33.62 19.83
C VAL A 585 25.46 34.76 19.79
N ASP A 586 26.69 34.46 20.20
CA ASP A 586 27.82 35.41 20.27
C ASP A 586 28.52 35.62 18.91
N SER A 587 28.30 34.74 17.94
CA SER A 587 28.76 34.86 16.55
C SER A 587 27.75 35.68 15.70
N PRO A 588 27.99 35.90 14.38
CA PRO A 588 26.92 36.36 13.50
C PRO A 588 25.66 35.52 13.73
N LYS A 589 24.55 36.20 14.03
CA LYS A 589 23.29 35.54 14.38
C LYS A 589 22.65 34.99 13.12
N PRO A 590 22.14 33.75 13.13
CA PRO A 590 21.41 33.21 11.99
C PRO A 590 20.16 34.04 11.68
N ARG A 591 19.77 34.06 10.41
CA ARG A 591 18.44 34.56 10.02
C ARG A 591 17.37 33.54 10.42
N LEU A 592 16.22 34.03 10.88
CA LEU A 592 15.08 33.18 11.21
C LEU A 592 14.05 33.18 10.07
N ILE A 593 13.56 32.00 9.69
CA ILE A 593 12.34 31.85 8.88
C ILE A 593 11.28 31.14 9.72
N LEU A 594 10.22 31.87 10.08
CA LEU A 594 9.11 31.38 10.90
C LEU A 594 7.95 30.91 10.02
N VAL A 595 7.42 29.70 10.26
CA VAL A 595 6.17 29.23 9.66
C VAL A 595 5.00 29.53 10.60
N SER A 596 4.20 30.52 10.23
CA SER A 596 2.97 30.90 10.93
C SER A 596 1.74 30.42 10.15
N ALA A 597 0.70 31.25 10.00
CA ALA A 597 -0.47 30.98 9.19
C ALA A 597 -1.12 32.29 8.71
N VAL A 598 -1.90 32.22 7.62
CA VAL A 598 -2.75 33.33 7.18
C VAL A 598 -3.71 33.76 8.29
N ASP A 599 -4.13 35.03 8.26
CA ASP A 599 -5.04 35.64 9.22
C ASP A 599 -4.56 35.64 10.70
N ILE A 600 -3.31 35.28 11.00
CA ILE A 600 -2.71 35.51 12.32
C ILE A 600 -2.45 37.02 12.49
N ARG A 601 -3.35 37.72 13.17
CA ARG A 601 -3.35 39.19 13.35
C ARG A 601 -4.28 39.61 14.49
N ASP A 602 -4.23 40.90 14.83
CA ASP A 602 -5.25 41.56 15.65
C ASP A 602 -6.65 41.37 15.03
N PRO A 603 -7.59 40.69 15.73
CA PRO A 603 -8.93 40.47 15.21
C PRO A 603 -9.70 41.78 14.93
N ALA A 604 -9.37 42.87 15.63
CA ALA A 604 -10.02 44.18 15.44
C ALA A 604 -9.60 44.88 14.13
N LYS A 605 -8.50 44.46 13.50
CA LYS A 605 -7.98 45.04 12.26
C LYS A 605 -8.26 44.14 11.08
N ILE A 606 -9.39 44.34 10.39
CA ILE A 606 -9.72 43.58 9.18
C ILE A 606 -8.85 44.08 8.00
N PRO A 607 -8.14 43.19 7.28
CA PRO A 607 -7.36 43.58 6.10
C PRO A 607 -8.24 44.18 5.01
N ALA A 608 -7.77 45.25 4.37
CA ALA A 608 -8.56 45.98 3.37
C ALA A 608 -8.92 45.17 2.11
N HIS A 609 -8.20 44.08 1.84
CA HIS A 609 -8.44 43.21 0.69
C HIS A 609 -9.43 42.07 0.98
N TYR A 610 -9.84 41.87 2.24
CA TYR A 610 -10.79 40.81 2.60
C TYR A 610 -12.19 41.14 2.09
N ASN A 611 -12.80 40.17 1.42
CA ASN A 611 -14.20 40.22 1.01
C ASN A 611 -15.13 39.58 2.08
N GLU A 612 -16.43 39.50 1.79
CA GLU A 612 -17.41 38.91 2.72
C GLU A 612 -17.13 37.44 3.04
N GLU A 613 -16.63 36.66 2.07
CA GLU A 613 -16.28 35.25 2.24
C GLU A 613 -15.04 35.10 3.15
N ASP A 614 -14.03 35.95 2.98
CA ASP A 614 -12.84 35.98 3.82
C ASP A 614 -13.20 36.31 5.28
N ILE A 615 -14.08 37.30 5.47
CA ILE A 615 -14.55 37.70 6.80
C ILE A 615 -15.31 36.53 7.46
N ALA A 616 -16.20 35.87 6.71
CA ALA A 616 -16.94 34.70 7.18
C ALA A 616 -15.99 33.55 7.55
N MET A 617 -14.99 33.26 6.71
CA MET A 617 -13.97 32.25 6.95
C MET A 617 -13.14 32.56 8.19
N SER A 618 -12.60 33.78 8.30
CA SER A 618 -11.85 34.26 9.46
C SER A 618 -12.66 34.08 10.75
N ASN A 619 -13.92 34.52 10.76
CA ASN A 619 -14.79 34.38 11.93
C ASN A 619 -15.05 32.91 12.30
N ARG A 620 -15.21 32.03 11.31
CA ARG A 620 -15.40 30.59 11.52
C ARG A 620 -14.14 29.96 12.14
N ILE A 621 -12.98 30.17 11.52
CA ILE A 621 -11.72 29.55 11.95
C ILE A 621 -11.32 30.04 13.35
N ARG A 622 -11.44 31.34 13.63
CA ARG A 622 -11.16 31.89 14.97
C ARG A 622 -12.05 31.31 16.06
N LYS A 623 -13.28 30.88 15.75
CA LYS A 623 -14.13 30.16 16.71
C LYS A 623 -13.68 28.72 16.93
N VAL A 624 -13.24 28.03 15.87
CA VAL A 624 -12.85 26.61 15.94
C VAL A 624 -11.50 26.41 16.61
N ILE A 625 -10.52 27.28 16.34
CA ILE A 625 -9.13 27.15 16.81
C ILE A 625 -8.63 28.43 17.51
N ALA A 626 -9.45 29.01 18.39
CA ALA A 626 -9.19 30.30 19.04
C ALA A 626 -7.82 30.38 19.74
N ALA A 627 -7.48 29.35 20.53
CA ALA A 627 -6.21 29.30 21.27
C ALA A 627 -4.99 29.29 20.33
N TYR A 628 -5.04 28.53 19.23
CA TYR A 628 -3.98 28.51 18.23
C TYR A 628 -3.79 29.89 17.59
N MET A 629 -4.89 30.53 17.16
CA MET A 629 -4.83 31.87 16.56
C MET A 629 -4.23 32.90 17.53
N HIS A 630 -4.58 32.81 18.82
CA HIS A 630 -4.05 33.70 19.84
C HIS A 630 -2.55 33.50 20.09
N TRP A 631 -2.11 32.27 20.36
CA TRP A 631 -0.71 31.99 20.71
C TRP A 631 0.24 32.19 19.53
N LYS A 632 -0.16 31.84 18.30
CA LYS A 632 0.60 32.19 17.08
C LYS A 632 0.71 33.71 16.90
N TYR A 633 -0.37 34.46 17.15
CA TYR A 633 -0.33 35.92 17.05
C TYR A 633 0.63 36.56 18.07
N GLU A 634 0.62 36.09 19.31
CA GLU A 634 1.58 36.60 20.31
C GLU A 634 3.03 36.24 19.98
N ALA A 635 3.29 35.08 19.35
CA ALA A 635 4.60 34.71 18.86
C ALA A 635 5.06 35.61 17.70
N ASP A 636 4.23 35.78 16.67
CA ASP A 636 4.52 36.62 15.51
C ASP A 636 4.76 38.08 15.92
N LYS A 637 3.92 38.61 16.81
CA LYS A 637 4.05 39.96 17.37
C LYS A 637 5.29 40.13 18.24
N ASN A 638 5.73 39.08 18.94
CA ASN A 638 7.00 39.10 19.65
C ASN A 638 8.17 39.19 18.67
N LEU A 639 8.17 38.32 17.65
CA LEU A 639 9.21 38.29 16.62
C LEU A 639 9.32 39.62 15.87
N ALA A 640 8.18 40.22 15.49
CA ALA A 640 8.15 41.48 14.74
C ALA A 640 8.85 42.65 15.46
N LYS A 641 9.04 42.55 16.79
CA LYS A 641 9.74 43.55 17.61
C LYS A 641 11.24 43.26 17.76
N ARG A 642 11.71 42.07 17.38
CA ARG A 642 13.11 41.64 17.50
C ARG A 642 13.91 42.30 16.37
N THR A 643 15.02 42.95 16.74
CA THR A 643 15.91 43.65 15.81
C THR A 643 17.34 43.10 15.83
N ALA A 644 17.64 42.18 16.74
CA ALA A 644 18.98 41.61 16.92
C ALA A 644 19.38 40.64 15.80
N PHE A 645 18.43 40.09 15.05
CA PHE A 645 18.64 39.18 13.94
C PHE A 645 17.61 39.43 12.83
N LYS A 646 17.94 39.07 11.59
CA LYS A 646 17.01 39.16 10.46
C LYS A 646 15.95 38.05 10.61
N TRP A 647 14.71 38.34 10.23
CA TRP A 647 13.64 37.34 10.23
C TRP A 647 12.73 37.48 9.02
N THR A 648 12.05 36.40 8.65
CA THR A 648 10.98 36.36 7.63
C THR A 648 9.86 35.45 8.17
N ILE A 649 8.59 35.81 7.98
CA ILE A 649 7.45 34.96 8.38
C ILE A 649 6.72 34.48 7.13
N LEU A 650 6.67 33.17 6.90
CA LEU A 650 5.79 32.58 5.88
C LEU A 650 4.46 32.20 6.53
N ARG A 651 3.34 32.70 5.97
CA ARG A 651 2.00 32.54 6.52
C ARG A 651 1.15 31.72 5.55
N PRO A 652 1.26 30.37 5.57
CA PRO A 652 0.50 29.50 4.68
C PRO A 652 -1.01 29.47 4.99
N GLY A 653 -1.79 29.21 3.94
CA GLY A 653 -3.21 28.88 4.01
C GLY A 653 -3.49 27.51 4.61
N GLY A 654 -4.73 27.01 4.42
CA GLY A 654 -5.10 25.66 4.84
C GLY A 654 -4.19 24.60 4.19
N LEU A 655 -3.50 23.80 5.00
CA LEU A 655 -2.51 22.84 4.51
C LEU A 655 -3.15 21.55 4.00
N THR A 656 -2.76 21.10 2.81
CA THR A 656 -3.11 19.78 2.27
C THR A 656 -1.88 18.89 2.11
N ASN A 657 -2.14 17.60 1.88
CA ASN A 657 -1.12 16.60 1.60
C ASN A 657 -1.09 16.19 0.12
N ALA A 658 -1.74 16.96 -0.76
CA ALA A 658 -1.69 16.73 -2.22
C ALA A 658 -0.27 17.03 -2.76
N PRO A 659 0.09 16.58 -3.99
CA PRO A 659 1.39 16.89 -4.57
C PRO A 659 1.53 18.39 -4.80
N GLY A 660 2.76 18.89 -4.66
CA GLY A 660 3.09 20.26 -5.03
C GLY A 660 2.65 20.61 -6.46
N VAL A 661 1.92 21.70 -6.61
CA VAL A 661 1.46 22.22 -7.91
C VAL A 661 2.55 23.10 -8.53
N GLY A 662 3.39 23.72 -7.70
CA GLY A 662 4.44 24.64 -8.12
C GLY A 662 3.99 26.08 -8.32
N THR A 663 2.71 26.38 -8.06
CA THR A 663 2.08 27.71 -8.17
C THR A 663 1.38 28.12 -6.87
N ALA A 664 1.26 29.42 -6.64
CA ALA A 664 0.63 30.00 -5.45
C ALA A 664 0.11 31.42 -5.75
N SER A 665 -0.79 31.89 -4.89
CA SER A 665 -1.08 33.31 -4.72
C SER A 665 -0.30 33.81 -3.50
N ILE A 666 0.43 34.91 -3.67
CA ILE A 666 1.42 35.41 -2.70
C ILE A 666 1.19 36.90 -2.48
N GLY A 667 1.01 37.30 -1.22
CA GLY A 667 0.77 38.68 -0.85
C GLY A 667 -0.70 39.08 -0.90
N ARG A 668 -1.24 39.64 0.18
CA ARG A 668 -2.65 40.11 0.27
C ARG A 668 -3.66 39.15 -0.36
N THR A 669 -3.57 37.87 0.02
CA THR A 669 -4.32 36.76 -0.57
C THR A 669 -5.72 36.59 0.05
N HIS A 670 -6.60 35.86 -0.63
CA HIS A 670 -7.89 35.41 -0.04
C HIS A 670 -7.72 34.13 0.79
N LEU A 671 -8.60 33.91 1.77
CA LEU A 671 -8.50 32.83 2.77
C LEU A 671 -9.11 31.49 2.33
N THR A 672 -9.74 31.45 1.16
CA THR A 672 -10.57 30.32 0.72
C THR A 672 -9.79 29.20 0.07
N THR A 673 -8.57 29.45 -0.41
CA THR A 673 -7.76 28.44 -1.09
C THR A 673 -6.79 27.75 -0.14
N THR A 674 -6.55 26.47 -0.40
CA THR A 674 -5.62 25.63 0.35
C THR A 674 -4.27 25.56 -0.37
N ILE A 675 -3.20 25.21 0.35
CA ILE A 675 -1.85 25.08 -0.20
C ILE A 675 -1.23 23.76 0.25
N THR A 676 -0.44 23.14 -0.62
CA THR A 676 0.16 21.84 -0.32
C THR A 676 1.38 22.01 0.59
N ARG A 677 1.67 21.01 1.43
CA ARG A 677 2.91 21.00 2.23
C ARG A 677 4.18 21.01 1.37
N ASP A 678 4.11 20.48 0.15
CA ASP A 678 5.21 20.55 -0.83
C ASP A 678 5.47 21.96 -1.30
N ASP A 679 4.42 22.69 -1.68
CA ASP A 679 4.56 24.07 -2.14
C ASP A 679 5.00 25.00 -1.01
N VAL A 680 4.61 24.73 0.23
CA VAL A 680 5.17 25.42 1.41
C VAL A 680 6.66 25.11 1.57
N ALA A 681 7.07 23.84 1.47
CA ALA A 681 8.48 23.47 1.54
C ALA A 681 9.31 24.09 0.40
N LYS A 682 8.74 24.16 -0.82
CA LYS A 682 9.36 24.82 -1.98
C LYS A 682 9.55 26.32 -1.74
N ALA A 683 8.53 27.01 -1.22
CA ALA A 683 8.66 28.43 -0.86
C ALA A 683 9.73 28.65 0.22
N LEU A 684 9.77 27.81 1.26
CA LEU A 684 10.81 27.87 2.31
C LEU A 684 12.21 27.61 1.79
N ALA A 685 12.37 26.70 0.82
CA ALA A 685 13.64 26.43 0.16
C ALA A 685 14.08 27.64 -0.68
N LEU A 686 13.18 28.25 -1.44
CA LEU A 686 13.46 29.47 -2.22
C LEU A 686 13.84 30.66 -1.34
N LEU A 687 13.30 30.71 -0.12
CA LEU A 687 13.60 31.77 0.85
C LEU A 687 14.96 31.62 1.53
N VAL A 688 15.69 30.50 1.39
CA VAL A 688 16.94 30.23 2.13
C VAL A 688 18.03 31.28 1.85
N ASP A 689 18.15 31.72 0.59
CA ASP A 689 19.16 32.68 0.11
C ASP A 689 18.61 34.11 -0.04
N ARG A 690 17.41 34.38 0.47
CA ARG A 690 16.69 35.65 0.29
C ARG A 690 16.82 36.57 1.50
N GLU A 691 18.00 37.17 1.65
CA GLU A 691 18.23 38.19 2.69
C GLU A 691 17.36 39.45 2.53
N ASP A 692 16.96 39.75 1.29
CA ASP A 692 16.04 40.83 0.92
C ASP A 692 14.60 40.59 1.39
N ALA A 693 14.25 39.36 1.81
CA ALA A 693 12.97 39.05 2.45
C ALA A 693 12.94 39.37 3.96
N ALA A 694 13.97 40.00 4.50
CA ALA A 694 14.04 40.35 5.92
C ALA A 694 12.92 41.33 6.33
N SER A 695 12.38 41.12 7.53
CA SER A 695 11.28 41.88 8.12
C SER A 695 9.95 41.80 7.36
N LEU A 696 9.79 40.80 6.47
CA LEU A 696 8.56 40.56 5.74
C LEU A 696 7.79 39.38 6.32
N ALA A 697 6.48 39.55 6.46
CA ALA A 697 5.52 38.48 6.62
C ALA A 697 4.72 38.31 5.33
N ILE A 698 4.65 37.08 4.83
CA ILE A 698 4.21 36.75 3.48
C ILE A 698 3.00 35.83 3.56
N ASP A 699 1.81 36.32 3.20
CA ASP A 699 0.63 35.47 3.08
C ASP A 699 0.74 34.61 1.80
N TYR A 700 0.48 33.30 1.96
CA TYR A 700 0.82 32.29 0.96
C TYR A 700 -0.26 31.21 0.84
N VAL A 701 -0.99 31.18 -0.27
CA VAL A 701 -2.11 30.25 -0.50
C VAL A 701 -2.07 29.65 -1.92
N GLY A 702 -2.90 28.65 -2.20
CA GLY A 702 -3.00 28.08 -3.55
C GLY A 702 -3.47 29.11 -4.58
N GLY A 703 -2.87 29.08 -5.77
CA GLY A 703 -3.16 30.00 -6.88
C GLY A 703 -2.38 29.63 -8.13
N ASP A 704 -2.38 30.53 -9.13
CA ASP A 704 -1.95 30.20 -10.50
C ASP A 704 -0.57 30.74 -10.87
N THR A 705 0.07 31.55 -10.01
CA THR A 705 1.37 32.16 -10.30
C THR A 705 2.52 31.23 -9.87
N PRO A 706 3.58 31.02 -10.68
CA PRO A 706 4.76 30.29 -10.24
C PRO A 706 5.33 30.83 -8.92
N ILE A 707 5.62 29.94 -7.97
CA ILE A 707 5.98 30.33 -6.59
C ILE A 707 7.18 31.28 -6.54
N GLU A 708 8.22 30.99 -7.33
CA GLU A 708 9.42 31.83 -7.38
C GLU A 708 9.13 33.24 -7.91
N GLU A 709 8.31 33.35 -8.96
CA GLU A 709 7.88 34.62 -9.53
C GLU A 709 7.06 35.43 -8.52
N GLY A 710 6.10 34.79 -7.85
CA GLY A 710 5.28 35.43 -6.84
C GLY A 710 6.11 35.94 -5.65
N LEU A 711 7.09 35.15 -5.18
CA LEU A 711 7.99 35.55 -4.11
C LEU A 711 8.86 36.73 -4.54
N ASN A 712 9.40 36.71 -5.77
CA ASN A 712 10.19 37.80 -6.32
C ASN A 712 9.39 39.11 -6.36
N ALA A 713 8.17 39.06 -6.89
CA ALA A 713 7.29 40.23 -6.98
C ALA A 713 6.93 40.79 -5.59
N PHE A 714 6.60 39.91 -4.64
CA PHE A 714 6.26 40.31 -3.28
C PHE A 714 7.44 40.96 -2.55
N ILE A 715 8.61 40.31 -2.57
CA ILE A 715 9.81 40.80 -1.88
C ILE A 715 10.27 42.14 -2.46
N ALA A 716 10.22 42.30 -3.80
CA ALA A 716 10.55 43.56 -4.46
C ALA A 716 9.64 44.73 -4.03
N LYS A 717 8.38 44.44 -3.65
CA LYS A 717 7.45 45.44 -3.13
C LYS A 717 7.82 45.94 -1.73
N GLY A 718 8.45 45.07 -0.91
CA GLY A 718 8.91 45.42 0.44
C GLY A 718 7.80 45.74 1.45
N GLU A 719 6.56 45.34 1.17
CA GLU A 719 5.41 45.55 2.06
C GLU A 719 5.06 44.25 2.80
N THR A 720 5.02 44.29 4.13
CA THR A 720 4.63 43.14 4.96
C THR A 720 3.11 42.97 5.03
N ASP A 721 2.62 41.73 5.04
CA ASP A 721 1.18 41.42 5.22
C ASP A 721 0.77 41.29 6.70
N PHE A 722 1.73 41.33 7.63
CA PHE A 722 1.41 41.24 9.05
C PHE A 722 0.85 42.57 9.57
N LEU A 723 -0.39 42.52 10.07
CA LEU A 723 -1.08 43.64 10.69
C LEU A 723 -1.02 43.49 12.22
N GLY A 724 0.18 43.63 12.79
CA GLY A 724 0.44 43.40 14.22
C GLY A 724 1.69 44.09 14.74
#